data_AF-A0A9X3YE24-F1
#
_entry.id   AF-A0A9X3YE24-F1
#
_cell.length_a   1.000
_cell.length_b   1.000
_cell.length_c   1.000
_cell.angle_alpha   90.00
_cell.angle_beta   90.00
_cell.angle_gamma   90.00
#
_symmetry.space_group_name_H-M   'P 1'
#
loop_
_entity.id
_entity.type
_entity.pdbx_description
1 polymer ?
#
loop_
_entity_poly.entity_id
_entity_poly.type
_entity_poly.pdbx_seq_one_letter_code
_entity_poly.pdbx_strand_id
1 'polypeptide(L)'
;MSQTSPRQRRVNAPGWTATDLDKLPGGVWHNRPDDDWRAEDVAIYHAKSQPTRPCLFIAMDTDTWLRGSGNTGIYAGWDDAHLSLSRHASRYCGAIVQRRLENLPPDFPQLVIGNSYQALQWLAEEARRQLDGKLVAITGTVGKTTTKAMLSSVLTPGMSVVSSRESNNTRTGACLTLARAVSNPQAVVMEVAISALWMRNGGIGPQIKPHIVIVTEIGMTQVGKNVTSLEDVARFKSRISHGLIPGGYAILNRDMAGYDIVAQGVTRDGARIISYGFHPAADVRITAFTPEAHGSHITLALRNQTLSYRPAVPGKGGALNSVAALIAADLLGVSVAQSINRLETWRGDGQHMGITALPLPDGGAVTLIDDSYNAEYLSMLNAFEVTAQRARSCGGRVIALLGRIVNLGDQAGAIHRALAEPLLAAGCQQAFLHGEEMTALHDALPAPVRGGHFLTAEALVEAAAPRLRDGDIVLVKGSRRNSDFKRVVGLLKTRLAAPPALKKGQTARLLINLSTGEQRISELSDSTFASGYLSQLLLTACVAERLLAKKITLETPVSVRDIAAAILQDNPALGLPRGSSVPVKSLVQGMLIHNACDAAIHLAELLAGSSAAALKQLRGLSARLGMRHTHINNVSGRPRPGQRTTLADVARLMRHFHQRYPHLLPWLAEPEAAIGERVYRKSSNLHSDGSAWGHFGAGRWGVALQWIAGELWLACAAGADDAFHLDYLLDGLLASAGNSQPALAPAPVERHLTQPAATLTLLGDTYFGEWYTRRRQARGIDDALQRHGYDHSFAAIAPLLRGSDFTLANFEAALTTDLSASLEGRKPFCLTGDPAASVAALRKQGIDAVALGNNHAMDAGLPGLHSTLAAFNEGGIACIGAGLDARQAHAPLVLTVGGRQYKIFSAYWYRRYMEQECAFYARPRRAGVACLSGGLLEQLRQEKARSHPATTIVLAHWGLDYRWTTAGQRAQAKRLSEAGADLIIGSGPHMVSDAARLGESLVVYSIGNAVFNSNGEYQARGMPAYGFIVRLLLGHPTPQIQLLPIYTDNKKTFWQPRPVNEAEFADLLAQLKAQGMAIMREGEHGAGWRGVSVNGECRLTMTLDSRFGLMPSDDGHAMNTQKS
;
A
#
# COMPACT_ATOMS: atom_id res chain seq x y z
N MET A 1 4.17 -17.04 24.37
CA MET A 1 3.81 -16.83 25.79
C MET A 1 5.01 -16.18 26.47
N SER A 2 4.89 -14.90 26.81
CA SER A 2 5.89 -14.15 27.59
C SER A 2 5.28 -13.95 28.98
N GLN A 3 5.87 -14.61 29.98
CA GLN A 3 5.49 -14.48 31.37
C GLN A 3 5.90 -13.08 31.87
N THR A 4 4.95 -12.16 31.89
CA THR A 4 5.08 -10.92 32.66
C THR A 4 4.98 -11.26 34.14
N SER A 5 6.04 -10.95 34.88
CA SER A 5 6.15 -11.12 36.33
C SER A 5 4.92 -10.55 37.06
N PRO A 6 4.41 -11.20 38.13
CA PRO A 6 3.29 -10.67 38.88
C PRO A 6 3.71 -9.36 39.55
N ARG A 7 3.08 -8.24 39.14
CA ARG A 7 3.22 -6.96 39.84
C ARG A 7 2.82 -7.18 41.30
N GLN A 8 3.75 -6.92 42.22
CA GLN A 8 3.48 -6.89 43.66
C GLN A 8 2.26 -5.99 43.93
N ARG A 9 1.17 -6.60 44.43
CA ARG A 9 -0.04 -5.90 44.89
C ARG A 9 0.36 -4.98 46.05
N ARG A 10 0.19 -3.67 45.91
CA ARG A 10 0.32 -2.72 47.03
C ARG A 10 -0.89 -2.91 47.95
N VAL A 11 -0.65 -3.39 49.17
CA VAL A 11 -1.68 -3.82 50.14
C VAL A 11 -2.57 -2.67 50.69
N ASN A 12 -2.36 -1.40 50.29
CA ASN A 12 -3.11 -0.23 50.81
C ASN A 12 -3.58 0.76 49.72
N ALA A 13 -3.86 0.33 48.49
CA ALA A 13 -4.39 1.25 47.46
C ALA A 13 -5.88 1.59 47.70
N PRO A 14 -6.29 2.87 47.69
CA PRO A 14 -7.69 3.27 47.88
C PRO A 14 -8.54 2.90 46.65
N GLY A 15 -9.70 2.30 46.87
CA GLY A 15 -10.60 1.80 45.83
C GLY A 15 -11.84 1.12 46.41
N TRP A 16 -12.84 0.83 45.59
CA TRP A 16 -14.03 0.09 46.00
C TRP A 16 -13.66 -1.33 46.42
N THR A 17 -14.07 -1.73 47.63
CA THR A 17 -13.88 -3.09 48.15
C THR A 17 -15.14 -3.93 47.96
N ALA A 18 -15.02 -5.26 48.03
CA ALA A 18 -16.21 -6.14 48.05
C ALA A 18 -17.16 -5.75 49.20
N THR A 19 -16.60 -5.48 50.38
CA THR A 19 -17.33 -5.06 51.59
C THR A 19 -18.06 -3.72 51.42
N ASP A 20 -17.52 -2.78 50.65
CA ASP A 20 -18.22 -1.54 50.34
C ASP A 20 -19.40 -1.80 49.40
N LEU A 21 -19.21 -2.66 48.41
CA LEU A 21 -20.25 -3.03 47.47
C LEU A 21 -21.35 -3.91 48.08
N ASP A 22 -21.05 -4.65 49.15
CA ASP A 22 -22.05 -5.42 49.92
C ASP A 22 -23.13 -4.51 50.56
N LYS A 23 -22.84 -3.22 50.72
CA LYS A 23 -23.79 -2.22 51.24
C LYS A 23 -24.83 -1.79 50.20
N LEU A 24 -24.68 -2.17 48.93
CA LEU A 24 -25.63 -1.83 47.87
C LEU A 24 -26.97 -2.56 48.09
N PRO A 25 -28.09 -1.83 48.25
CA PRO A 25 -29.38 -2.46 48.52
C PRO A 25 -29.82 -3.43 47.41
N GLY A 26 -30.13 -4.67 47.79
CA GLY A 26 -30.59 -5.70 46.85
C GLY A 26 -29.52 -6.25 45.90
N GLY A 27 -28.24 -5.99 46.18
CA GLY A 27 -27.12 -6.60 45.46
C GLY A 27 -26.87 -8.04 45.91
N VAL A 28 -26.74 -8.97 44.96
CA VAL A 28 -26.38 -10.36 45.21
C VAL A 28 -25.16 -10.73 44.37
N TRP A 29 -24.09 -11.18 45.03
CA TRP A 29 -22.90 -11.66 44.34
C TRP A 29 -23.15 -13.04 43.72
N HIS A 30 -22.77 -13.19 42.44
CA HIS A 30 -22.68 -14.51 41.83
C HIS A 30 -21.29 -15.15 42.07
N ASN A 31 -20.24 -14.33 42.02
CA ASN A 31 -18.85 -14.67 42.36
C ASN A 31 -18.29 -13.54 43.21
N ARG A 32 -18.47 -13.60 44.54
CA ARG A 32 -17.94 -12.56 45.42
C ARG A 32 -16.41 -12.66 45.43
N PRO A 33 -15.66 -11.59 45.13
CA PRO A 33 -14.22 -11.63 45.20
C PRO A 33 -13.73 -11.59 46.66
N ASP A 34 -12.46 -11.93 46.85
CA ASP A 34 -11.82 -11.90 48.17
C ASP A 34 -11.79 -10.48 48.76
N ASP A 35 -11.65 -10.38 50.09
CA ASP A 35 -11.64 -9.10 50.81
C ASP A 35 -10.43 -8.21 50.50
N ASP A 36 -9.42 -8.71 49.78
CA ASP A 36 -8.28 -7.93 49.25
C ASP A 36 -8.54 -7.34 47.85
N TRP A 37 -9.65 -7.70 47.19
CA TRP A 37 -10.02 -7.21 45.88
C TRP A 37 -10.37 -5.72 45.93
N ARG A 38 -9.83 -4.92 45.00
CA ARG A 38 -10.04 -3.48 44.92
C ARG A 38 -10.31 -3.04 43.49
N ALA A 39 -11.32 -2.19 43.30
CA ALA A 39 -11.52 -1.43 42.07
C ALA A 39 -11.16 0.04 42.28
N GLU A 40 -10.05 0.47 41.67
CA GLU A 40 -9.53 1.85 41.77
C GLU A 40 -10.18 2.81 40.77
N ASP A 41 -10.97 2.29 39.83
CA ASP A 41 -11.62 3.05 38.78
C ASP A 41 -12.99 2.44 38.43
N VAL A 42 -13.84 3.22 37.76
CA VAL A 42 -15.19 2.81 37.38
C VAL A 42 -15.46 3.21 35.92
N ALA A 43 -16.16 2.34 35.18
CA ALA A 43 -16.58 2.59 33.80
C ALA A 43 -18.03 2.14 33.54
N ILE A 44 -18.72 2.86 32.66
CA ILE A 44 -20.09 2.54 32.18
C ILE A 44 -20.13 2.24 30.66
N TYR A 45 -19.00 2.40 29.98
CA TYR A 45 -18.81 2.14 28.55
C TYR A 45 -17.40 1.60 28.30
N HIS A 46 -17.24 0.91 27.16
CA HIS A 46 -15.94 0.48 26.71
C HIS A 46 -15.10 1.65 26.20
N ALA A 47 -13.99 1.92 26.89
CA ALA A 47 -12.98 2.85 26.43
C ALA A 47 -12.11 2.20 25.33
N LYS A 48 -11.70 2.99 24.33
CA LYS A 48 -10.79 2.52 23.26
C LYS A 48 -9.47 1.98 23.83
N SER A 49 -8.99 2.55 24.93
CA SER A 49 -7.79 2.11 25.67
C SER A 49 -8.15 1.18 26.83
N GLN A 50 -7.25 0.24 27.15
CA GLN A 50 -7.39 -0.62 28.31
C GLN A 50 -7.20 0.21 29.60
N PRO A 51 -8.04 0.03 30.63
CA PRO A 51 -7.83 0.67 31.92
C PRO A 51 -6.43 0.34 32.47
N THR A 52 -5.72 1.34 32.96
CA THR A 52 -4.35 1.18 33.51
C THR A 52 -4.34 0.73 34.97
N ARG A 53 -5.52 0.73 35.61
CA ARG A 53 -5.77 0.35 37.01
C ARG A 53 -6.99 -0.61 37.06
N PRO A 54 -7.14 -1.41 38.13
CA PRO A 54 -8.31 -2.27 38.32
C PRO A 54 -9.61 -1.45 38.20
N CYS A 55 -10.43 -1.77 37.21
CA CYS A 55 -11.63 -1.00 36.86
C CYS A 55 -12.88 -1.86 37.03
N LEU A 56 -13.86 -1.34 37.75
CA LEU A 56 -15.19 -1.94 37.91
C LEU A 56 -16.11 -1.46 36.78
N PHE A 57 -16.76 -2.39 36.09
CA PHE A 57 -17.73 -2.05 35.06
C PHE A 57 -19.16 -2.00 35.61
N ILE A 58 -19.93 -0.99 35.28
CA ILE A 58 -21.36 -0.92 35.62
C ILE A 58 -22.15 -1.05 34.34
N ALA A 59 -22.78 -2.21 34.15
CA ALA A 59 -23.58 -2.52 32.98
C ALA A 59 -25.04 -2.06 33.19
N MET A 60 -25.58 -1.38 32.19
CA MET A 60 -26.89 -0.75 32.25
C MET A 60 -27.59 -0.96 30.90
N ASP A 61 -28.84 -1.43 30.95
CA ASP A 61 -29.71 -1.46 29.77
C ASP A 61 -30.27 -0.07 29.47
N THR A 62 -30.78 0.10 28.25
CA THR A 62 -31.31 1.36 27.74
C THR A 62 -32.43 1.89 28.62
N ASP A 63 -33.37 1.04 29.02
CA ASP A 63 -34.57 1.41 29.75
C ASP A 63 -34.26 1.91 31.18
N THR A 64 -33.33 1.25 31.85
CA THR A 64 -32.83 1.62 33.18
C THR A 64 -32.04 2.91 33.13
N TRP A 65 -31.22 3.09 32.10
CA TRP A 65 -30.54 4.36 31.89
C TRP A 65 -31.52 5.50 31.58
N LEU A 66 -32.52 5.30 30.73
CA LEU A 66 -33.53 6.31 30.39
C LEU A 66 -34.31 6.75 31.64
N ARG A 67 -34.84 5.79 32.41
CA ARG A 67 -35.55 6.08 33.66
C ARG A 67 -34.68 6.79 34.68
N GLY A 68 -33.46 6.31 34.89
CA GLY A 68 -32.56 6.86 35.91
C GLY A 68 -31.98 8.22 35.55
N SER A 69 -31.62 8.42 34.27
CA SER A 69 -31.07 9.68 33.79
C SER A 69 -32.13 10.77 33.62
N GLY A 70 -33.39 10.37 33.38
CA GLY A 70 -34.47 11.29 33.03
C GLY A 70 -34.33 11.91 31.64
N ASN A 71 -33.42 11.38 30.80
CA ASN A 71 -33.25 11.84 29.43
C ASN A 71 -34.41 11.35 28.55
N THR A 72 -34.98 12.27 27.77
CA THR A 72 -36.05 11.99 26.80
C THR A 72 -35.69 12.59 25.44
N GLY A 73 -36.09 11.94 24.35
CA GLY A 73 -35.92 12.44 22.97
C GLY A 73 -34.64 11.97 22.27
N ILE A 74 -34.30 12.62 21.15
CA ILE A 74 -33.26 12.16 20.20
C ILE A 74 -31.81 12.09 20.75
N TYR A 75 -31.56 12.62 21.96
CA TYR A 75 -30.26 12.53 22.65
C TYR A 75 -30.15 11.33 23.59
N ALA A 76 -31.20 10.52 23.68
CA ALA A 76 -31.29 9.39 24.58
C ALA A 76 -30.82 8.08 23.90
N GLY A 77 -29.66 8.12 23.25
CA GLY A 77 -29.02 6.96 22.64
C GLY A 77 -28.14 6.26 23.67
N TRP A 78 -28.66 5.19 24.27
CA TRP A 78 -27.92 4.33 25.18
C TRP A 78 -28.06 2.88 24.71
N ASP A 79 -26.94 2.23 24.41
CA ASP A 79 -26.92 0.81 24.05
C ASP A 79 -26.80 -0.04 25.32
N ASP A 80 -27.39 -1.24 25.31
CA ASP A 80 -27.29 -2.16 26.43
C ASP A 80 -25.83 -2.58 26.68
N ALA A 81 -25.23 -2.00 27.73
CA ALA A 81 -23.81 -2.17 28.04
C ALA A 81 -23.47 -3.61 28.47
N HIS A 82 -24.47 -4.43 28.85
CA HIS A 82 -24.28 -5.85 29.17
C HIS A 82 -23.74 -6.62 27.95
N LEU A 83 -24.19 -6.28 26.75
CA LEU A 83 -23.76 -6.93 25.51
C LEU A 83 -22.28 -6.65 25.20
N SER A 84 -21.78 -5.48 25.61
CA SER A 84 -20.37 -5.11 25.41
C SER A 84 -19.44 -5.76 26.44
N LEU A 85 -19.92 -5.96 27.67
CA LEU A 85 -19.12 -6.51 28.76
C LEU A 85 -18.61 -7.92 28.41
N SER A 86 -19.46 -8.78 27.84
CA SER A 86 -19.08 -10.15 27.45
C SER A 86 -17.91 -10.21 26.48
N ARG A 87 -17.77 -9.20 25.59
CA ARG A 87 -16.67 -9.13 24.61
C ARG A 87 -15.38 -8.57 25.19
N HIS A 88 -15.43 -7.97 26.37
CA HIS A 88 -14.34 -7.16 26.93
C HIS A 88 -14.08 -7.40 28.42
N ALA A 89 -14.58 -8.50 28.97
CA ALA A 89 -14.50 -8.84 30.39
C ALA A 89 -13.07 -8.80 30.95
N SER A 90 -12.07 -9.22 30.16
CA SER A 90 -10.65 -9.22 30.54
C SER A 90 -10.06 -7.84 30.86
N ARG A 91 -10.79 -6.75 30.55
CA ARG A 91 -10.38 -5.37 30.85
C ARG A 91 -10.80 -4.90 32.25
N TYR A 92 -11.69 -5.64 32.90
CA TYR A 92 -12.33 -5.23 34.14
C TYR A 92 -12.01 -6.24 35.25
N CYS A 93 -11.95 -5.74 36.48
CA CYS A 93 -11.71 -6.58 37.66
C CYS A 93 -13.00 -7.19 38.24
N GLY A 94 -14.16 -6.75 37.75
CA GLY A 94 -15.49 -7.21 38.12
C GLY A 94 -16.55 -6.34 37.45
N ALA A 95 -17.83 -6.67 37.67
CA ALA A 95 -18.93 -5.84 37.19
C ALA A 95 -20.15 -5.79 38.13
N ILE A 96 -20.83 -4.65 38.13
CA ILE A 96 -22.22 -4.50 38.61
C ILE A 96 -23.13 -4.67 37.40
N VAL A 97 -24.06 -5.61 37.46
CA VAL A 97 -24.94 -5.98 36.33
C VAL A 97 -26.40 -6.06 36.80
N GLN A 98 -27.34 -5.83 35.89
CA GLN A 98 -28.77 -5.95 36.21
C GLN A 98 -29.29 -7.38 36.22
N ARG A 99 -28.58 -8.25 35.52
CA ARG A 99 -28.89 -9.66 35.35
C ARG A 99 -27.59 -10.44 35.25
N ARG A 100 -27.61 -11.67 35.74
CA ARG A 100 -26.49 -12.61 35.61
C ARG A 100 -26.11 -12.78 34.14
N LEU A 101 -24.82 -12.69 33.83
CA LEU A 101 -24.30 -12.95 32.50
C LEU A 101 -23.52 -14.27 32.51
N GLU A 102 -24.00 -15.25 31.75
CA GLU A 102 -23.40 -16.60 31.71
C GLU A 102 -22.13 -16.67 30.86
N ASN A 103 -21.98 -15.75 29.90
CA ASN A 103 -20.86 -15.72 28.96
C ASN A 103 -19.65 -14.92 29.47
N LEU A 104 -19.39 -14.95 30.78
CA LEU A 104 -18.22 -14.34 31.41
C LEU A 104 -17.30 -15.44 31.98
N PRO A 105 -16.00 -15.16 32.23
CA PRO A 105 -15.12 -16.13 32.87
C PRO A 105 -15.74 -16.68 34.16
N PRO A 106 -15.58 -17.99 34.47
CA PRO A 106 -16.26 -18.64 35.60
C PRO A 106 -16.07 -17.93 36.94
N ASP A 107 -14.88 -17.39 37.19
CA ASP A 107 -14.53 -16.71 38.46
C ASP A 107 -14.67 -15.17 38.36
N PHE A 108 -15.26 -14.63 37.30
CA PHE A 108 -15.38 -13.19 37.12
C PHE A 108 -16.33 -12.59 38.16
N PRO A 109 -15.92 -11.60 38.97
CA PRO A 109 -16.79 -11.02 39.99
C PRO A 109 -18.00 -10.30 39.40
N GLN A 110 -19.20 -10.74 39.76
CA GLN A 110 -20.46 -10.17 39.29
C GLN A 110 -21.39 -9.87 40.47
N LEU A 111 -21.68 -8.59 40.69
CA LEU A 111 -22.71 -8.14 41.62
C LEU A 111 -23.99 -7.86 40.85
N VAL A 112 -25.01 -8.69 41.05
CA VAL A 112 -26.31 -8.58 40.37
C VAL A 112 -27.24 -7.69 41.21
N ILE A 113 -27.78 -6.62 40.61
CA ILE A 113 -28.68 -5.67 41.28
C ILE A 113 -29.82 -5.25 40.35
N GLY A 114 -31.06 -5.16 40.84
CA GLY A 114 -32.22 -4.84 39.98
C GLY A 114 -32.14 -3.51 39.24
N ASN A 115 -31.36 -2.53 39.74
CA ASN A 115 -31.19 -1.22 39.11
C ASN A 115 -29.74 -0.72 39.22
N SER A 116 -28.96 -0.90 38.16
CA SER A 116 -27.56 -0.46 38.11
C SER A 116 -27.37 1.06 38.02
N TYR A 117 -28.41 1.82 37.63
CA TYR A 117 -28.37 3.29 37.69
C TYR A 117 -28.38 3.78 39.14
N GLN A 118 -29.21 3.16 39.98
CA GLN A 118 -29.24 3.44 41.40
C GLN A 118 -27.91 3.06 42.08
N ALA A 119 -27.28 1.96 41.66
CA ALA A 119 -25.95 1.60 42.11
C ALA A 119 -24.91 2.68 41.79
N LEU A 120 -24.91 3.21 40.55
CA LEU A 120 -24.02 4.31 40.17
C LEU A 120 -24.25 5.58 41.02
N GLN A 121 -25.51 5.91 41.34
CA GLN A 121 -25.82 7.05 42.20
C GLN A 121 -25.31 6.83 43.62
N TRP A 122 -25.52 5.63 44.18
CA TRP A 122 -25.03 5.27 45.50
C TRP A 122 -23.50 5.38 45.59
N LEU A 123 -22.77 4.83 44.59
CA LEU A 123 -21.32 4.94 44.52
C LEU A 123 -20.85 6.40 44.45
N ALA A 124 -21.55 7.24 43.69
CA ALA A 124 -21.23 8.66 43.60
C ALA A 124 -21.44 9.39 44.93
N GLU A 125 -22.53 9.12 45.63
CA GLU A 125 -22.87 9.72 46.93
C GLU A 125 -21.89 9.27 48.01
N GLU A 126 -21.56 7.99 48.06
CA GLU A 126 -20.63 7.44 49.03
C GLU A 126 -19.19 7.93 48.80
N ALA A 127 -18.72 7.95 47.54
CA ALA A 127 -17.43 8.53 47.21
C ALA A 127 -17.39 10.04 47.56
N ARG A 128 -18.48 10.78 47.35
CA ARG A 128 -18.53 12.19 47.73
C ARG A 128 -18.51 12.38 49.24
N ARG A 129 -19.16 11.49 50.02
CA ARG A 129 -19.21 11.51 51.48
C ARG A 129 -17.82 11.28 52.09
N GLN A 130 -17.02 10.41 51.48
CA GLN A 130 -15.66 10.08 51.92
C GLN A 130 -14.57 11.04 51.40
N LEU A 131 -14.91 11.94 50.45
CA LEU A 131 -13.94 12.82 49.80
C LEU A 131 -13.48 13.95 50.72
N ASP A 132 -12.19 13.95 51.07
CA ASP A 132 -11.51 15.06 51.77
C ASP A 132 -11.06 16.17 50.80
N GLY A 133 -10.88 15.82 49.53
CA GLY A 133 -10.42 16.71 48.46
C GLY A 133 -11.42 17.79 48.05
N LYS A 134 -10.95 18.72 47.22
CA LYS A 134 -11.74 19.84 46.70
C LYS A 134 -12.32 19.52 45.33
N LEU A 135 -13.59 19.86 45.11
CA LEU A 135 -14.30 19.63 43.85
C LEU A 135 -14.53 20.95 43.10
N VAL A 136 -14.07 21.01 41.86
CA VAL A 136 -14.29 22.11 40.92
C VAL A 136 -15.28 21.65 39.85
N ALA A 137 -16.43 22.33 39.74
CA ALA A 137 -17.45 22.05 38.74
C ALA A 137 -17.48 23.15 37.67
N ILE A 138 -17.35 22.77 36.40
CA ILE A 138 -17.18 23.70 35.28
C ILE A 138 -18.37 23.57 34.33
N THR A 139 -19.06 24.69 34.06
CA THR A 139 -20.08 24.77 33.00
C THR A 139 -19.88 26.00 32.12
N GLY A 140 -20.67 26.06 31.05
CA GLY A 140 -20.63 27.09 30.02
C GLY A 140 -21.16 26.56 28.70
N THR A 141 -21.46 27.44 27.75
CA THR A 141 -21.84 27.05 26.39
C THR A 141 -20.61 26.55 25.63
N VAL A 142 -19.52 27.31 25.65
CA VAL A 142 -18.20 26.95 25.10
C VAL A 142 -17.11 27.02 26.19
N GLY A 143 -15.93 26.43 25.94
CA GLY A 143 -14.75 26.54 26.83
C GLY A 143 -14.62 25.48 27.94
N LYS A 144 -15.71 24.83 28.36
CA LYS A 144 -15.72 23.83 29.46
C LYS A 144 -14.59 22.79 29.40
N THR A 145 -14.48 22.06 28.29
CA THR A 145 -13.54 20.95 28.15
C THR A 145 -12.09 21.44 28.13
N THR A 146 -11.84 22.59 27.49
CA THR A 146 -10.53 23.26 27.46
C THR A 146 -10.13 23.72 28.85
N THR A 147 -11.01 24.42 29.59
CA THR A 147 -10.75 24.87 30.96
C THR A 147 -10.50 23.69 31.91
N LYS A 148 -11.31 22.62 31.81
CA LYS A 148 -11.10 21.38 32.57
C LYS A 148 -9.72 20.77 32.29
N ALA A 149 -9.33 20.68 31.03
CA ALA A 149 -8.06 20.09 30.62
C ALA A 149 -6.85 20.93 31.08
N MET A 150 -6.93 22.26 30.91
CA MET A 150 -5.92 23.20 31.42
C MET A 150 -5.77 23.09 32.93
N LEU A 151 -6.88 23.15 33.67
CA LEU A 151 -6.87 23.03 35.13
C LEU A 151 -6.30 21.67 35.57
N SER A 152 -6.76 20.57 34.98
CA SER A 152 -6.22 19.24 35.32
C SER A 152 -4.71 19.14 35.08
N SER A 153 -4.21 19.73 33.98
CA SER A 153 -2.78 19.77 33.66
C SER A 153 -1.98 20.60 34.65
N VAL A 154 -2.55 21.69 35.16
CA VAL A 154 -1.92 22.54 36.17
C VAL A 154 -1.83 21.82 37.52
N LEU A 155 -2.85 21.05 37.90
CA LEU A 155 -2.94 20.38 39.21
C LEU A 155 -2.12 19.07 39.32
N THR A 156 -2.08 18.25 38.26
CA THR A 156 -1.52 16.87 38.30
C THR A 156 -0.07 16.74 38.81
N PRO A 157 0.86 17.69 38.58
CA PRO A 157 2.23 17.58 39.10
C PRO A 157 2.35 17.65 40.62
N GLY A 158 1.38 18.26 41.32
CA GLY A 158 1.42 18.49 42.76
C GLY A 158 0.25 17.89 43.54
N MET A 159 -0.75 17.33 42.84
CA MET A 159 -1.97 16.80 43.46
C MET A 159 -2.47 15.53 42.76
N SER A 160 -3.07 14.62 43.52
CA SER A 160 -3.90 13.56 42.95
C SER A 160 -5.22 14.14 42.41
N VAL A 161 -5.50 13.93 41.13
CA VAL A 161 -6.66 14.52 40.43
C VAL A 161 -7.52 13.46 39.77
N VAL A 162 -8.84 13.53 39.99
CA VAL A 162 -9.84 12.82 39.18
C VAL A 162 -10.60 13.84 38.34
N SER A 163 -10.67 13.63 37.02
CA SER A 163 -11.41 14.52 36.12
C SER A 163 -12.40 13.77 35.22
N SER A 164 -13.41 14.51 34.73
CA SER A 164 -14.38 13.98 33.76
C SER A 164 -13.67 13.51 32.49
N ARG A 165 -13.88 12.24 32.12
CA ARG A 165 -13.37 11.63 30.89
C ARG A 165 -14.32 11.84 29.73
N GLU A 166 -13.79 12.07 28.53
CA GLU A 166 -14.59 12.18 27.30
C GLU A 166 -15.77 13.16 27.45
N SER A 167 -16.95 12.83 26.91
CA SER A 167 -18.17 13.63 27.04
C SER A 167 -19.01 13.28 28.28
N ASN A 168 -18.40 12.80 29.38
CA ASN A 168 -19.10 12.48 30.63
C ASN A 168 -19.44 13.74 31.44
N ASN A 169 -20.28 14.59 30.85
CA ASN A 169 -20.71 15.87 31.42
C ASN A 169 -22.22 15.92 31.71
N THR A 170 -22.96 14.84 31.44
CA THR A 170 -24.37 14.68 31.80
C THR A 170 -24.50 14.31 33.29
N ARG A 171 -25.74 14.22 33.81
CA ARG A 171 -25.99 13.77 35.19
C ARG A 171 -25.33 12.40 35.48
N THR A 172 -25.45 11.45 34.55
CA THR A 172 -24.82 10.13 34.63
C THR A 172 -23.29 10.24 34.61
N GLY A 173 -22.74 11.06 33.72
CA GLY A 173 -21.29 11.28 33.62
C GLY A 173 -20.68 11.95 34.87
N ALA A 174 -21.44 12.86 35.49
CA ALA A 174 -21.08 13.48 36.76
C ALA A 174 -21.05 12.43 37.90
N CYS A 175 -22.09 11.59 38.02
CA CYS A 175 -22.08 10.49 38.99
C CYS A 175 -20.90 9.54 38.76
N LEU A 176 -20.60 9.18 37.51
CA LEU A 176 -19.43 8.36 37.19
C LEU A 176 -18.12 9.01 37.63
N THR A 177 -17.96 10.32 37.38
CA THR A 177 -16.75 11.04 37.77
C THR A 177 -16.59 11.07 39.29
N LEU A 178 -17.68 11.22 40.05
CA LEU A 178 -17.67 11.09 41.51
C LEU A 178 -17.36 9.68 41.99
N ALA A 179 -17.98 8.65 41.42
CA ALA A 179 -17.73 7.25 41.81
C ALA A 179 -16.25 6.85 41.65
N ARG A 180 -15.53 7.48 40.71
CA ARG A 180 -14.08 7.31 40.50
C ARG A 180 -13.23 8.04 41.56
N ALA A 181 -13.82 8.97 42.30
CA ALA A 181 -13.16 9.67 43.40
C ALA A 181 -13.07 8.82 44.69
N VAL A 182 -13.47 7.55 44.66
CA VAL A 182 -13.21 6.57 45.76
C VAL A 182 -11.72 6.47 46.12
N SER A 183 -10.83 6.83 45.18
CA SER A 183 -9.39 6.95 45.41
C SER A 183 -9.00 8.11 46.35
N ASN A 184 -9.98 8.88 46.86
CA ASN A 184 -9.85 10.08 47.68
C ASN A 184 -8.82 11.09 47.12
N PRO A 185 -9.02 11.58 45.87
CA PRO A 185 -8.09 12.53 45.26
C PRO A 185 -8.11 13.88 45.97
N GLN A 186 -6.97 14.59 45.97
CA GLN A 186 -6.89 15.94 46.52
C GLN A 186 -7.74 16.95 45.74
N ALA A 187 -7.96 16.72 44.44
CA ALA A 187 -8.89 17.50 43.64
C ALA A 187 -9.76 16.65 42.68
N VAL A 188 -11.01 17.07 42.50
CA VAL A 188 -11.93 16.54 41.48
C VAL A 188 -12.30 17.66 40.52
N VAL A 189 -12.03 17.50 39.22
CA VAL A 189 -12.35 18.50 38.19
C VAL A 189 -13.44 17.97 37.26
N MET A 190 -14.65 18.48 37.44
CA MET A 190 -15.85 17.97 36.79
C MET A 190 -16.36 18.93 35.71
N GLU A 191 -16.60 18.41 34.51
CA GLU A 191 -17.36 19.11 33.48
C GLU A 191 -18.85 18.83 33.66
N VAL A 192 -19.69 19.87 33.61
CA VAL A 192 -21.14 19.77 33.79
C VAL A 192 -21.87 20.46 32.63
N ALA A 193 -22.66 19.69 31.87
CA ALA A 193 -23.50 20.18 30.79
C ALA A 193 -24.80 20.79 31.32
N ILE A 194 -25.46 21.62 30.50
CA ILE A 194 -26.76 22.21 30.88
C ILE A 194 -27.83 21.15 31.14
N SER A 195 -27.73 20.00 30.48
CA SER A 195 -28.66 18.87 30.68
C SER A 195 -28.61 18.30 32.10
N ALA A 196 -27.48 18.44 32.80
CA ALA A 196 -27.34 18.04 34.21
C ALA A 196 -27.89 19.11 35.18
N LEU A 197 -28.26 20.29 34.70
CA LEU A 197 -28.67 21.44 35.52
C LEU A 197 -30.16 21.80 35.37
N TRP A 198 -30.76 21.49 34.21
CA TRP A 198 -32.11 21.96 33.86
C TRP A 198 -33.28 21.08 34.31
N MET A 199 -33.03 19.97 35.01
CA MET A 199 -34.10 19.02 35.35
C MET A 199 -35.10 19.59 36.38
N ARG A 200 -36.38 19.19 36.24
CA ARG A 200 -37.49 19.72 37.06
C ARG A 200 -37.37 19.36 38.54
N ASN A 201 -36.80 18.21 38.86
CA ASN A 201 -36.56 17.69 40.21
C ASN A 201 -35.23 18.19 40.82
N GLY A 202 -34.56 19.16 40.19
CA GLY A 202 -33.26 19.71 40.64
C GLY A 202 -32.08 19.29 39.76
N GLY A 203 -31.05 20.14 39.69
CA GLY A 203 -29.80 19.84 38.99
C GLY A 203 -28.86 18.92 39.80
N ILE A 204 -27.73 18.53 39.22
CA ILE A 204 -26.72 17.65 39.86
C ILE A 204 -26.00 18.31 41.06
N GLY A 205 -26.05 19.64 41.16
CA GLY A 205 -25.32 20.43 42.16
C GLY A 205 -25.38 19.88 43.60
N PRO A 206 -26.57 19.62 44.18
CA PRO A 206 -26.70 19.08 45.55
C PRO A 206 -26.06 17.71 45.76
N GLN A 207 -25.88 16.92 44.69
CA GLN A 207 -25.19 15.63 44.73
C GLN A 207 -23.67 15.83 44.70
N ILE A 208 -23.15 16.73 43.87
CA ILE A 208 -21.70 16.93 43.72
C ILE A 208 -21.09 17.83 44.81
N LYS A 209 -21.89 18.72 45.42
CA LYS A 209 -21.47 19.64 46.50
C LYS A 209 -20.13 20.33 46.21
N PRO A 210 -20.06 21.20 45.18
CA PRO A 210 -18.80 21.75 44.69
C PRO A 210 -18.19 22.72 45.69
N HIS A 211 -16.86 22.87 45.63
CA HIS A 211 -16.09 23.87 46.37
C HIS A 211 -15.88 25.13 45.54
N ILE A 212 -15.68 24.93 44.23
CA ILE A 212 -15.52 25.99 43.26
C ILE A 212 -16.44 25.66 42.08
N VAL A 213 -17.22 26.65 41.63
CA VAL A 213 -17.95 26.56 40.36
C VAL A 213 -17.35 27.54 39.36
N ILE A 214 -17.24 27.13 38.10
CA ILE A 214 -16.75 27.98 37.01
C ILE A 214 -17.84 28.07 35.95
N VAL A 215 -18.20 29.29 35.55
CA VAL A 215 -19.07 29.55 34.40
C VAL A 215 -18.26 30.28 33.34
N THR A 216 -17.91 29.58 32.27
CA THR A 216 -16.96 30.07 31.25
C THR A 216 -17.60 31.04 30.26
N GLU A 217 -18.82 30.73 29.78
CA GLU A 217 -19.52 31.50 28.76
C GLU A 217 -21.02 31.16 28.73
N ILE A 218 -21.86 32.12 28.34
CA ILE A 218 -23.30 31.93 28.09
C ILE A 218 -23.59 32.25 26.63
N GLY A 219 -24.23 31.31 25.95
CA GLY A 219 -24.69 31.48 24.58
C GLY A 219 -25.81 30.51 24.26
N MET A 220 -26.56 30.83 23.21
CA MET A 220 -27.72 30.04 22.81
C MET A 220 -27.31 28.62 22.40
N THR A 221 -27.93 27.62 23.03
CA THR A 221 -27.70 26.19 22.76
C THR A 221 -28.89 25.38 23.28
N GLN A 222 -29.12 24.19 22.73
CA GLN A 222 -30.20 23.27 23.14
C GLN A 222 -31.61 23.90 23.13
N VAL A 223 -31.92 24.67 22.08
CA VAL A 223 -33.21 25.35 21.91
C VAL A 223 -34.34 24.32 21.83
N GLY A 224 -35.39 24.51 22.62
CA GLY A 224 -36.54 23.62 22.69
C GLY A 224 -37.56 24.05 23.75
N LYS A 225 -38.45 23.15 24.18
CA LYS A 225 -39.54 23.48 25.12
C LYS A 225 -39.11 24.16 26.43
N ASN A 226 -37.90 23.88 26.92
CA ASN A 226 -37.42 24.39 28.21
C ASN A 226 -36.40 25.52 28.09
N VAL A 227 -35.80 25.74 26.91
CA VAL A 227 -34.76 26.76 26.68
C VAL A 227 -35.14 27.52 25.41
N THR A 228 -35.64 28.73 25.61
CA THR A 228 -36.15 29.58 24.53
C THR A 228 -35.35 30.88 24.38
N SER A 229 -34.67 31.32 25.44
CA SER A 229 -33.86 32.53 25.44
C SER A 229 -32.46 32.34 26.05
N LEU A 230 -31.62 33.36 25.91
CA LEU A 230 -30.29 33.38 26.53
C LEU A 230 -30.39 33.49 28.06
N GLU A 231 -31.41 34.19 28.57
CA GLU A 231 -31.70 34.27 30.01
C GLU A 231 -32.04 32.89 30.59
N ASP A 232 -32.74 32.03 29.83
CA ASP A 232 -32.99 30.64 30.26
C ASP A 232 -31.67 29.88 30.45
N VAL A 233 -30.76 29.98 29.48
CA VAL A 233 -29.44 29.35 29.55
C VAL A 233 -28.65 29.85 30.76
N ALA A 234 -28.66 31.16 31.01
CA ALA A 234 -28.01 31.77 32.18
C ALA A 234 -28.61 31.25 33.50
N ARG A 235 -29.94 31.23 33.61
CA ARG A 235 -30.66 30.72 34.80
C ARG A 235 -30.42 29.23 35.06
N PHE A 236 -30.32 28.40 34.02
CA PHE A 236 -30.02 26.98 34.22
C PHE A 236 -28.55 26.76 34.58
N LYS A 237 -27.63 27.48 33.92
CA LYS A 237 -26.19 27.33 34.20
C LYS A 237 -25.82 27.84 35.60
N SER A 238 -26.50 28.86 36.12
CA SER A 238 -26.29 29.30 37.50
C SER A 238 -26.63 28.21 38.53
N ARG A 239 -27.55 27.29 38.23
CA ARG A 239 -27.90 26.16 39.12
C ARG A 239 -26.74 25.20 39.41
N ILE A 240 -25.59 25.35 38.74
CA ILE A 240 -24.38 24.60 39.12
C ILE A 240 -23.94 24.92 40.56
N SER A 241 -24.27 26.09 41.10
CA SER A 241 -24.02 26.45 42.50
C SER A 241 -25.07 25.91 43.48
N HIS A 242 -26.15 25.27 43.01
CA HIS A 242 -27.09 24.62 43.93
C HIS A 242 -26.34 23.56 44.74
N GLY A 243 -26.22 23.72 46.06
CA GLY A 243 -25.44 22.81 46.90
C GLY A 243 -23.94 23.10 46.95
N LEU A 244 -23.48 24.26 46.45
CA LEU A 244 -22.15 24.80 46.76
C LEU A 244 -21.94 24.76 48.27
N ILE A 245 -20.76 24.30 48.70
CA ILE A 245 -20.47 24.26 50.14
C ILE A 245 -20.44 25.68 50.74
N PRO A 246 -20.74 25.83 52.04
CA PRO A 246 -20.62 27.13 52.71
C PRO A 246 -19.25 27.77 52.50
N GLY A 247 -19.22 29.03 52.04
CA GLY A 247 -17.99 29.78 51.75
C GLY A 247 -17.28 29.40 50.44
N GLY A 248 -17.89 28.57 49.59
CA GLY A 248 -17.36 28.22 48.27
C GLY A 248 -17.28 29.40 47.30
N TYR A 249 -16.54 29.20 46.20
CA TYR A 249 -16.27 30.25 45.21
C TYR A 249 -17.01 30.03 43.89
N ALA A 250 -17.39 31.13 43.24
CA ALA A 250 -17.86 31.14 41.85
C ALA A 250 -16.92 31.99 40.98
N ILE A 251 -16.26 31.34 40.03
CA ILE A 251 -15.38 32.00 39.04
C ILE A 251 -16.21 32.29 37.79
N LEU A 252 -16.43 33.57 37.49
CA LEU A 252 -17.37 34.00 36.44
C LEU A 252 -16.66 34.86 35.39
N ASN A 253 -16.83 34.51 34.11
CA ASN A 253 -16.39 35.38 33.02
C ASN A 253 -17.22 36.67 33.01
N ARG A 254 -16.61 37.82 33.27
CA ARG A 254 -17.29 39.13 33.31
C ARG A 254 -17.73 39.59 31.91
N ASP A 255 -17.10 39.08 30.86
CA ASP A 255 -17.40 39.42 29.47
C ASP A 255 -18.61 38.63 28.90
N MET A 256 -19.12 37.63 29.65
CA MET A 256 -20.19 36.76 29.15
C MET A 256 -21.55 37.45 29.10
N ALA A 257 -22.38 37.03 28.14
CA ALA A 257 -23.78 37.48 28.09
C ALA A 257 -24.55 36.98 29.32
N GLY A 258 -25.45 37.78 29.88
CA GLY A 258 -26.24 37.39 31.04
C GLY A 258 -25.44 37.22 32.35
N TYR A 259 -24.26 37.86 32.45
CA TYR A 259 -23.43 37.86 33.66
C TYR A 259 -24.25 38.15 34.93
N ASP A 260 -25.08 39.20 34.92
CA ASP A 260 -25.83 39.64 36.09
C ASP A 260 -26.81 38.56 36.60
N ILE A 261 -27.45 37.82 35.69
CA ILE A 261 -28.36 36.71 36.04
C ILE A 261 -27.59 35.58 36.72
N VAL A 262 -26.41 35.24 36.19
CA VAL A 262 -25.57 34.20 36.78
C VAL A 262 -25.02 34.65 38.13
N ALA A 263 -24.51 35.88 38.22
CA ALA A 263 -23.97 36.46 39.44
C ALA A 263 -25.02 36.51 40.57
N GLN A 264 -26.24 36.97 40.26
CA GLN A 264 -27.36 36.94 41.22
C GLN A 264 -27.70 35.51 41.66
N GLY A 265 -27.76 34.57 40.71
CA GLY A 265 -28.06 33.17 41.00
C GLY A 265 -27.04 32.52 41.94
N VAL A 266 -25.74 32.65 41.66
CA VAL A 266 -24.70 32.04 42.49
C VAL A 266 -24.54 32.75 43.84
N THR A 267 -24.78 34.07 43.91
CA THR A 267 -24.78 34.84 45.17
C THR A 267 -25.90 34.37 46.10
N ARG A 268 -27.09 34.13 45.55
CA ARG A 268 -28.22 33.57 46.31
C ARG A 268 -27.89 32.23 46.95
N ASP A 269 -27.03 31.43 46.31
CA ASP A 269 -26.57 30.15 46.83
C ASP A 269 -25.34 30.29 47.77
N GLY A 270 -24.96 31.51 48.13
CA GLY A 270 -23.88 31.80 49.10
C GLY A 270 -22.46 31.82 48.52
N ALA A 271 -22.31 31.89 47.20
CA ALA A 271 -21.01 31.88 46.55
C ALA A 271 -20.23 33.20 46.74
N ARG A 272 -18.92 33.11 46.98
CA ARG A 272 -17.98 34.22 46.84
C ARG A 272 -17.57 34.36 45.37
N ILE A 273 -17.96 35.44 44.72
CA ILE A 273 -17.67 35.64 43.30
C ILE A 273 -16.24 36.14 43.11
N ILE A 274 -15.53 35.55 42.14
CA ILE A 274 -14.32 36.11 41.52
C ILE A 274 -14.60 36.24 40.03
N SER A 275 -14.74 37.47 39.55
CA SER A 275 -14.96 37.75 38.14
C SER A 275 -13.64 37.93 37.38
N TYR A 276 -13.58 37.48 36.14
CA TYR A 276 -12.38 37.58 35.30
C TYR A 276 -12.75 37.99 33.87
N GLY A 277 -11.83 38.63 33.15
CA GLY A 277 -12.04 38.97 31.75
C GLY A 277 -11.40 40.28 31.32
N PHE A 278 -11.77 40.76 30.15
CA PHE A 278 -11.33 42.04 29.58
C PHE A 278 -12.11 43.23 30.16
N HIS A 279 -13.30 42.97 30.70
CA HIS A 279 -14.17 43.99 31.27
C HIS A 279 -13.45 44.79 32.38
N PRO A 280 -13.55 46.14 32.40
CA PRO A 280 -12.85 46.97 33.38
C PRO A 280 -13.19 46.68 34.85
N ALA A 281 -14.41 46.20 35.11
CA ALA A 281 -14.89 45.82 36.44
C ALA A 281 -14.64 44.34 36.83
N ALA A 282 -13.81 43.61 36.08
CA ALA A 282 -13.42 42.25 36.46
C ALA A 282 -12.41 42.28 37.62
N ASP A 283 -12.57 41.40 38.60
CA ASP A 283 -11.64 41.28 39.74
C ASP A 283 -10.25 40.84 39.27
N VAL A 284 -10.21 39.91 38.32
CA VAL A 284 -9.00 39.46 37.61
C VAL A 284 -9.05 39.96 36.17
N ARG A 285 -8.59 41.20 35.98
CA ARG A 285 -8.66 41.90 34.70
C ARG A 285 -7.50 41.55 33.77
N ILE A 286 -7.82 41.20 32.52
CA ILE A 286 -6.86 41.11 31.41
C ILE A 286 -6.65 42.53 30.88
N THR A 287 -5.43 43.06 31.05
CA THR A 287 -5.07 44.44 30.70
C THR A 287 -4.44 44.55 29.31
N ALA A 288 -3.85 43.46 28.80
CA ALA A 288 -3.34 43.38 27.43
C ALA A 288 -3.50 41.97 26.84
N PHE A 289 -3.75 41.90 25.54
CA PHE A 289 -3.80 40.67 24.75
C PHE A 289 -3.18 40.92 23.38
N THR A 290 -2.16 40.14 23.04
CA THR A 290 -1.52 40.15 21.74
C THR A 290 -1.62 38.77 21.10
N PRO A 291 -2.36 38.63 19.98
CA PRO A 291 -2.42 37.37 19.24
C PRO A 291 -1.06 37.02 18.62
N GLU A 292 -0.61 35.77 18.73
CA GLU A 292 0.66 35.29 18.16
C GLU A 292 0.43 34.09 17.21
N ALA A 293 1.45 33.71 16.41
CA ALA A 293 1.31 32.67 15.38
C ALA A 293 1.01 31.26 15.95
N HIS A 294 1.42 30.99 17.19
CA HIS A 294 1.29 29.68 17.85
C HIS A 294 0.55 29.76 19.19
N GLY A 295 -0.14 30.87 19.48
CA GLY A 295 -0.78 31.10 20.77
C GLY A 295 -1.23 32.54 20.95
N SER A 296 -1.20 33.01 22.20
CA SER A 296 -1.49 34.40 22.56
C SER A 296 -0.54 34.85 23.67
N HIS A 297 -0.20 36.13 23.73
CA HIS A 297 0.48 36.75 24.87
C HIS A 297 -0.53 37.57 25.66
N ILE A 298 -0.62 37.32 26.97
CA ILE A 298 -1.61 37.98 27.84
C ILE A 298 -0.97 38.57 29.08
N THR A 299 -1.50 39.72 29.50
CA THR A 299 -1.15 40.40 30.75
C THR A 299 -2.41 40.61 31.57
N LEU A 300 -2.38 40.26 32.85
CA LEU A 300 -3.50 40.36 33.78
C LEU A 300 -3.08 40.85 35.16
N ALA A 301 -4.05 41.36 35.92
CA ALA A 301 -3.87 41.70 37.33
C ALA A 301 -4.50 40.63 38.23
N LEU A 302 -3.72 40.04 39.13
CA LEU A 302 -4.16 39.05 40.12
C LEU A 302 -3.48 39.34 41.46
N ARG A 303 -4.25 39.47 42.56
CA ARG A 303 -3.74 39.81 43.91
C ARG A 303 -2.83 41.05 43.94
N ASN A 304 -3.21 42.11 43.21
CA ASN A 304 -2.43 43.34 43.02
C ASN A 304 -1.04 43.13 42.35
N GLN A 305 -0.81 41.97 41.72
CA GLN A 305 0.38 41.70 40.91
C GLN A 305 0.01 41.71 39.44
N THR A 306 0.86 42.32 38.62
CA THR A 306 0.79 42.23 37.16
C THR A 306 1.51 40.96 36.71
N LEU A 307 0.76 40.03 36.10
CA LEU A 307 1.27 38.77 35.58
C LEU A 307 1.21 38.77 34.07
N SER A 308 2.21 38.20 33.40
CA SER A 308 2.26 38.09 31.95
C SER A 308 2.77 36.72 31.53
N TYR A 309 2.07 36.07 30.59
CA TYR A 309 2.41 34.71 30.13
C TYR A 309 1.86 34.39 28.73
N ARG A 310 2.39 33.33 28.11
CA ARG A 310 2.08 32.93 26.72
C ARG A 310 1.40 31.56 26.63
N PRO A 311 0.07 31.47 26.83
CA PRO A 311 -0.63 30.21 26.59
C PRO A 311 -0.59 29.84 25.10
N ALA A 312 -0.29 28.58 24.79
CA ALA A 312 -0.26 28.05 23.42
C ALA A 312 -1.66 27.73 22.86
N VAL A 313 -2.60 28.65 23.09
CA VAL A 313 -3.95 28.62 22.53
C VAL A 313 -4.24 29.90 21.77
N PRO A 314 -4.78 29.81 20.54
CA PRO A 314 -5.11 30.99 19.77
C PRO A 314 -6.45 31.58 20.25
N GLY A 315 -6.59 32.90 20.05
CA GLY A 315 -7.84 33.63 20.26
C GLY A 315 -8.17 33.97 21.72
N LYS A 316 -9.11 34.91 21.89
CA LYS A 316 -9.52 35.42 23.21
C LYS A 316 -10.18 34.35 24.08
N GLY A 317 -10.96 33.45 23.49
CA GLY A 317 -11.61 32.36 24.22
C GLY A 317 -10.60 31.42 24.89
N GLY A 318 -9.49 31.11 24.22
CA GLY A 318 -8.39 30.33 24.79
C GLY A 318 -7.75 31.02 25.99
N ALA A 319 -7.50 32.33 25.88
CA ALA A 319 -6.95 33.14 26.97
C ALA A 319 -7.90 33.21 28.19
N LEU A 320 -9.21 33.42 27.97
CA LEU A 320 -10.20 33.43 29.04
C LEU A 320 -10.24 32.08 29.79
N ASN A 321 -10.16 30.96 29.06
CA ASN A 321 -10.11 29.63 29.68
C ASN A 321 -8.84 29.42 30.51
N SER A 322 -7.67 29.94 30.06
CA SER A 322 -6.42 29.83 30.82
C SER A 322 -6.46 30.65 32.10
N VAL A 323 -7.07 31.84 32.07
CA VAL A 323 -7.28 32.68 33.27
C VAL A 323 -8.21 32.00 34.27
N ALA A 324 -9.33 31.42 33.83
CA ALA A 324 -10.24 30.69 34.71
C ALA A 324 -9.54 29.50 35.41
N ALA A 325 -8.73 28.75 34.67
CA ALA A 325 -7.93 27.65 35.22
C ALA A 325 -6.87 28.15 36.21
N LEU A 326 -6.21 29.28 35.93
CA LEU A 326 -5.23 29.90 36.82
C LEU A 326 -5.86 30.31 38.16
N ILE A 327 -7.03 30.96 38.13
CA ILE A 327 -7.75 31.38 39.35
C ILE A 327 -8.17 30.17 40.18
N ALA A 328 -8.69 29.12 39.53
CA ALA A 328 -9.09 27.90 40.23
C ALA A 328 -7.89 27.19 40.87
N ALA A 329 -6.73 27.14 40.19
CA ALA A 329 -5.51 26.55 40.74
C ALA A 329 -4.98 27.33 41.96
N ASP A 330 -5.02 28.68 41.89
CA ASP A 330 -4.64 29.55 43.00
C ASP A 330 -5.54 29.34 44.24
N LEU A 331 -6.85 29.23 44.05
CA LEU A 331 -7.80 28.90 45.13
C LEU A 331 -7.59 27.50 45.73
N LEU A 332 -7.03 26.57 44.96
CA LEU A 332 -6.67 25.23 45.42
C LEU A 332 -5.28 25.17 46.09
N GLY A 333 -4.58 26.31 46.18
CA GLY A 333 -3.27 26.42 46.84
C GLY A 333 -2.08 26.06 45.95
N VAL A 334 -2.26 25.94 44.63
CA VAL A 334 -1.14 25.74 43.69
C VAL A 334 -0.49 27.08 43.36
N SER A 335 0.84 27.12 43.33
CA SER A 335 1.59 28.35 43.03
C SER A 335 1.20 28.92 41.67
N VAL A 336 0.94 30.23 41.63
CA VAL A 336 0.65 30.98 40.39
C VAL A 336 1.77 30.83 39.37
N ALA A 337 3.04 30.89 39.79
CA ALA A 337 4.19 30.73 38.91
C ALA A 337 4.27 29.31 38.30
N GLN A 338 4.01 28.28 39.10
CA GLN A 338 3.94 26.89 38.61
C GLN A 338 2.78 26.71 37.62
N SER A 339 1.64 27.32 37.91
CA SER A 339 0.46 27.28 37.06
C SER A 339 0.72 27.93 35.69
N ILE A 340 1.37 29.10 35.68
CA ILE A 340 1.79 29.79 34.44
C ILE A 340 2.72 28.90 33.61
N ASN A 341 3.80 28.37 34.20
CA ASN A 341 4.76 27.52 33.47
C ASN A 341 4.07 26.30 32.80
N ARG A 342 3.05 25.74 33.47
CA ARG A 342 2.26 24.63 32.92
C ARG A 342 1.33 25.08 31.82
N LEU A 343 0.68 26.23 31.94
CA LEU A 343 -0.19 26.78 30.89
C LEU A 343 0.59 27.15 29.62
N GLU A 344 1.82 27.65 29.74
CA GLU A 344 2.68 27.96 28.57
C GLU A 344 3.14 26.70 27.83
N THR A 345 3.33 25.60 28.55
CA THR A 345 3.74 24.30 27.98
C THR A 345 2.55 23.40 27.61
N TRP A 346 1.34 23.76 28.02
CA TRP A 346 0.13 23.00 27.69
C TRP A 346 -0.13 23.02 26.19
N ARG A 347 -0.54 21.87 25.65
CA ARG A 347 -0.99 21.72 24.26
C ARG A 347 -2.31 20.95 24.30
N GLY A 348 -3.25 21.35 23.45
CA GLY A 348 -4.54 20.66 23.32
C GLY A 348 -4.41 19.24 22.77
N ASP A 349 -5.47 18.44 22.87
CA ASP A 349 -5.53 17.05 22.42
C ASP A 349 -5.64 16.86 20.90
N GLY A 350 -5.51 17.94 20.13
CA GLY A 350 -5.61 17.96 18.66
C GLY A 350 -7.03 17.76 18.12
N GLN A 351 -8.05 17.56 18.96
CA GLN A 351 -9.45 17.38 18.53
C GLN A 351 -10.22 18.70 18.39
N HIS A 352 -9.66 19.79 18.92
CA HIS A 352 -10.24 21.13 18.91
C HIS A 352 -9.24 22.10 18.27
N MET A 353 -9.58 22.64 17.09
CA MET A 353 -8.73 23.57 16.33
C MET A 353 -7.32 23.03 15.99
N GLY A 354 -7.22 21.81 15.48
CA GLY A 354 -5.95 21.23 15.03
C GLY A 354 -5.41 21.90 13.77
N ILE A 355 -4.23 22.50 13.83
CA ILE A 355 -3.61 23.19 12.67
C ILE A 355 -2.51 22.32 12.08
N THR A 356 -2.64 21.93 10.81
CA THR A 356 -1.68 21.05 10.11
C THR A 356 -1.45 21.48 8.67
N ALA A 357 -0.28 21.19 8.10
CA ALA A 357 -0.03 21.37 6.66
C ALA A 357 -0.52 20.13 5.89
N LEU A 358 -1.24 20.34 4.79
CA LEU A 358 -1.66 19.28 3.87
C LEU A 358 -1.01 19.50 2.50
N PRO A 359 -0.16 18.58 2.02
CA PRO A 359 0.47 18.72 0.70
C PRO A 359 -0.55 18.60 -0.42
N LEU A 360 -0.34 19.35 -1.51
CA LEU A 360 -1.15 19.30 -2.71
C LEU A 360 -0.54 18.35 -3.76
N PRO A 361 -1.35 17.70 -4.62
CA PRO A 361 -0.87 16.76 -5.64
C PRO A 361 0.13 17.34 -6.65
N ASP A 362 0.02 18.65 -6.93
CA ASP A 362 0.84 19.36 -7.92
C ASP A 362 2.02 20.14 -7.29
N GLY A 363 2.27 19.93 -5.99
CA GLY A 363 3.27 20.67 -5.21
C GLY A 363 2.66 21.83 -4.41
N GLY A 364 3.36 22.23 -3.35
CA GLY A 364 2.83 23.18 -2.35
C GLY A 364 1.99 22.50 -1.27
N ALA A 365 1.41 23.31 -0.38
CA ALA A 365 0.56 22.84 0.71
C ALA A 365 -0.50 23.86 1.10
N VAL A 366 -1.58 23.37 1.70
CA VAL A 366 -2.58 24.20 2.40
C VAL A 366 -2.41 24.07 3.91
N THR A 367 -2.82 25.10 4.64
CA THR A 367 -2.95 25.04 6.11
C THR A 367 -4.36 24.59 6.47
N LEU A 368 -4.53 23.36 6.95
CA LEU A 368 -5.79 22.86 7.47
C LEU A 368 -5.97 23.27 8.93
N ILE A 369 -7.10 23.89 9.25
CA ILE A 369 -7.62 24.12 10.61
C ILE A 369 -8.81 23.16 10.80
N ASP A 370 -8.59 22.08 11.55
CA ASP A 370 -9.60 21.06 11.87
C ASP A 370 -10.29 21.38 13.20
N ASP A 371 -11.53 21.83 13.12
CA ASP A 371 -12.44 22.01 14.26
C ASP A 371 -13.77 21.28 14.01
N SER A 372 -13.67 20.09 13.43
CA SER A 372 -14.80 19.30 12.94
C SER A 372 -15.54 18.49 14.02
N TYR A 373 -15.22 18.67 15.31
CA TYR A 373 -15.79 17.85 16.40
C TYR A 373 -17.23 18.23 16.79
N ASN A 374 -17.45 19.51 17.08
CA ASN A 374 -18.77 20.06 17.40
C ASN A 374 -18.92 21.49 16.89
N ALA A 375 -20.16 21.94 16.73
CA ALA A 375 -20.47 23.31 16.37
C ALA A 375 -21.62 23.87 17.21
N GLU A 376 -21.35 25.01 17.81
CA GLU A 376 -22.28 25.96 18.42
C GLU A 376 -22.00 27.36 17.81
N TYR A 377 -22.95 28.29 17.87
CA TYR A 377 -22.80 29.63 17.27
C TYR A 377 -21.50 30.33 17.71
N LEU A 378 -21.28 30.49 19.03
CA LEU A 378 -20.07 31.13 19.55
C LEU A 378 -18.78 30.38 19.16
N SER A 379 -18.84 29.05 19.03
CA SER A 379 -17.67 28.28 18.59
C SER A 379 -17.32 28.56 17.12
N MET A 380 -18.32 28.77 16.25
CA MET A 380 -18.12 29.14 14.84
C MET A 380 -17.41 30.49 14.74
N LEU A 381 -17.87 31.48 15.51
CA LEU A 381 -17.24 32.80 15.55
C LEU A 381 -15.77 32.73 15.96
N ASN A 382 -15.46 31.96 17.02
CA ASN A 382 -14.07 31.78 17.46
C ASN A 382 -13.20 31.12 16.38
N ALA A 383 -13.72 30.11 15.67
CA ALA A 383 -12.98 29.48 14.58
C ALA A 383 -12.74 30.43 13.40
N PHE A 384 -13.70 31.31 13.09
CA PHE A 384 -13.54 32.36 12.09
C PHE A 384 -12.48 33.37 12.50
N GLU A 385 -12.48 33.82 13.76
CA GLU A 385 -11.47 34.74 14.29
C GLU A 385 -10.05 34.16 14.21
N VAL A 386 -9.86 32.91 14.62
CA VAL A 386 -8.56 32.23 14.55
C VAL A 386 -8.10 32.04 13.10
N THR A 387 -9.03 31.71 12.20
CA THR A 387 -8.74 31.58 10.77
C THR A 387 -8.31 32.92 10.16
N ALA A 388 -9.02 34.00 10.50
CA ALA A 388 -8.70 35.36 10.05
C ALA A 388 -7.34 35.83 10.59
N GLN A 389 -7.03 35.54 11.86
CA GLN A 389 -5.74 35.84 12.45
C GLN A 389 -4.62 35.12 11.70
N ARG A 390 -4.79 33.83 11.40
CA ARG A 390 -3.81 33.04 10.66
C ARG A 390 -3.59 33.60 9.25
N ALA A 391 -4.67 33.97 8.55
CA ALA A 391 -4.61 34.58 7.22
C ALA A 391 -3.85 35.91 7.23
N ARG A 392 -4.05 36.75 8.26
CA ARG A 392 -3.29 37.99 8.42
C ARG A 392 -1.81 37.75 8.69
N SER A 393 -1.45 36.73 9.48
CA SER A 393 -0.06 36.46 9.85
C SER A 393 0.75 35.76 8.75
N CYS A 394 0.15 34.82 8.02
CA CYS A 394 0.87 33.97 7.06
C CYS A 394 0.57 34.32 5.59
N GLY A 395 -0.44 35.15 5.33
CA GLY A 395 -1.03 35.28 3.99
C GLY A 395 -1.86 34.04 3.61
N GLY A 396 -2.53 34.10 2.46
CA GLY A 396 -3.32 32.99 1.92
C GLY A 396 -4.83 33.27 1.86
N ARG A 397 -5.54 32.51 1.01
CA ARG A 397 -7.00 32.61 0.91
C ARG A 397 -7.66 31.76 1.98
N VAL A 398 -8.70 32.27 2.61
CA VAL A 398 -9.55 31.54 3.54
C VAL A 398 -10.61 30.77 2.76
N ILE A 399 -10.57 29.44 2.90
CA ILE A 399 -11.54 28.51 2.33
C ILE A 399 -12.24 27.80 3.49
N ALA A 400 -13.56 27.93 3.59
CA ALA A 400 -14.35 27.35 4.68
C ALA A 400 -15.14 26.14 4.21
N LEU A 401 -15.00 25.02 4.90
CA LEU A 401 -15.81 23.80 4.75
C LEU A 401 -16.64 23.69 6.03
N LEU A 402 -17.92 24.09 5.97
CA LEU A 402 -18.74 24.26 7.16
C LEU A 402 -19.91 23.28 7.18
N GLY A 403 -20.17 22.69 8.35
CA GLY A 403 -21.34 21.84 8.61
C GLY A 403 -22.33 22.49 9.59
N ARG A 404 -23.51 21.89 9.68
CA ARG A 404 -24.61 22.32 10.57
C ARG A 404 -24.22 22.51 12.04
N ILE A 405 -24.87 23.48 12.69
CA ILE A 405 -25.04 23.59 14.14
C ILE A 405 -26.31 22.82 14.51
N VAL A 406 -26.23 21.97 15.54
CA VAL A 406 -27.34 21.09 15.96
C VAL A 406 -28.14 21.68 17.12
N ASN A 407 -29.35 21.15 17.35
CA ASN A 407 -30.26 21.51 18.45
C ASN A 407 -30.59 23.02 18.55
N LEU A 408 -30.92 23.62 17.41
CA LEU A 408 -31.42 25.00 17.32
C LEU A 408 -32.94 25.09 17.12
N GLY A 409 -33.62 23.97 16.87
CA GLY A 409 -35.07 23.95 16.61
C GLY A 409 -35.46 24.96 15.52
N ASP A 410 -36.54 25.71 15.76
CA ASP A 410 -37.06 26.71 14.83
C ASP A 410 -36.11 27.91 14.61
N GLN A 411 -35.11 28.08 15.47
CA GLN A 411 -34.08 29.14 15.35
C GLN A 411 -32.93 28.74 14.40
N ALA A 412 -32.92 27.51 13.87
CA ALA A 412 -31.85 27.02 13.01
C ALA A 412 -31.59 27.94 11.81
N GLY A 413 -32.63 28.36 11.08
CA GLY A 413 -32.47 29.22 9.91
C GLY A 413 -31.86 30.59 10.25
N ALA A 414 -32.35 31.23 11.31
CA ALA A 414 -31.88 32.55 11.75
C ALA A 414 -30.41 32.51 12.21
N ILE A 415 -30.03 31.51 13.01
CA ILE A 415 -28.69 31.38 13.56
C ILE A 415 -27.66 31.02 12.49
N HIS A 416 -28.00 30.12 11.54
CA HIS A 416 -27.10 29.82 10.42
C HIS A 416 -26.92 31.03 9.50
N ARG A 417 -27.99 31.79 9.22
CA ARG A 417 -27.91 33.06 8.48
C ARG A 417 -27.00 34.08 9.18
N ALA A 418 -27.07 34.17 10.50
CA ALA A 418 -26.25 35.09 11.31
C ALA A 418 -24.74 34.78 11.31
N LEU A 419 -24.30 33.67 10.70
CA LEU A 419 -22.88 33.37 10.50
C LEU A 419 -22.28 34.10 9.30
N ALA A 420 -23.10 34.65 8.39
CA ALA A 420 -22.62 35.24 7.14
C ALA A 420 -21.68 36.44 7.36
N GLU A 421 -22.11 37.43 8.15
CA GLU A 421 -21.30 38.63 8.41
C GLU A 421 -19.96 38.30 9.11
N PRO A 422 -19.92 37.49 10.20
CA PRO A 422 -18.66 37.09 10.80
C PRO A 422 -17.74 36.28 9.88
N LEU A 423 -18.29 35.40 9.04
CA LEU A 423 -17.51 34.61 8.08
C LEU A 423 -16.88 35.51 7.00
N LEU A 424 -17.60 36.54 6.55
CA LEU A 424 -17.09 37.52 5.60
C LEU A 424 -16.03 38.43 6.25
N ALA A 425 -16.25 38.87 7.49
CA ALA A 425 -15.28 39.65 8.26
C ALA A 425 -13.97 38.87 8.51
N ALA A 426 -14.04 37.54 8.58
CA ALA A 426 -12.86 36.67 8.62
C ALA A 426 -12.10 36.58 7.29
N GLY A 427 -12.60 37.22 6.24
CA GLY A 427 -11.98 37.23 4.91
C GLY A 427 -12.18 35.93 4.15
N CYS A 428 -13.30 35.22 4.33
CA CYS A 428 -13.60 34.00 3.58
C CYS A 428 -13.79 34.26 2.07
N GLN A 429 -12.98 33.63 1.20
CA GLN A 429 -13.13 33.72 -0.25
C GLN A 429 -14.05 32.66 -0.83
N GLN A 430 -14.10 31.46 -0.25
CA GLN A 430 -15.04 30.40 -0.67
C GLN A 430 -15.53 29.58 0.51
N ALA A 431 -16.84 29.37 0.57
CA ALA A 431 -17.51 28.56 1.58
C ALA A 431 -18.26 27.38 0.93
N PHE A 432 -17.89 26.17 1.33
CA PHE A 432 -18.53 24.92 0.95
C PHE A 432 -19.32 24.41 2.15
N LEU A 433 -20.63 24.27 1.98
CA LEU A 433 -21.55 24.10 3.10
C LEU A 433 -22.18 22.71 3.08
N HIS A 434 -22.35 22.11 4.26
CA HIS A 434 -22.83 20.74 4.44
C HIS A 434 -24.04 20.64 5.36
N GLY A 435 -25.12 20.02 4.88
CA GLY A 435 -26.34 19.75 5.63
C GLY A 435 -27.44 20.78 5.40
N GLU A 436 -28.70 20.36 5.50
CA GLU A 436 -29.89 21.10 5.05
C GLU A 436 -30.05 22.51 5.65
N GLU A 437 -29.75 22.71 6.93
CA GLU A 437 -29.88 24.00 7.63
C GLU A 437 -28.86 25.03 7.12
N MET A 438 -27.75 24.57 6.53
CA MET A 438 -26.74 25.45 5.97
C MET A 438 -27.21 26.18 4.69
N THR A 439 -28.37 25.81 4.13
CA THR A 439 -29.01 26.58 3.05
C THR A 439 -29.23 28.04 3.47
N ALA A 440 -29.62 28.29 4.72
CA ALA A 440 -29.83 29.65 5.21
C ALA A 440 -28.55 30.50 5.22
N LEU A 441 -27.38 29.88 5.48
CA LEU A 441 -26.08 30.54 5.33
C LEU A 441 -25.71 30.69 3.85
N HIS A 442 -25.94 29.65 3.03
CA HIS A 442 -25.69 29.69 1.59
C HIS A 442 -26.36 30.89 0.91
N ASP A 443 -27.64 31.09 1.22
CA ASP A 443 -28.46 32.15 0.62
C ASP A 443 -28.05 33.55 1.10
N ALA A 444 -27.50 33.65 2.31
CA ALA A 444 -27.03 34.91 2.88
C ALA A 444 -25.63 35.33 2.39
N LEU A 445 -24.84 34.39 1.84
CA LEU A 445 -23.51 34.68 1.33
C LEU A 445 -23.56 35.32 -0.08
N PRO A 446 -22.66 36.24 -0.42
CA PRO A 446 -22.51 36.76 -1.78
C PRO A 446 -22.10 35.67 -2.79
N ALA A 447 -22.56 35.78 -4.04
CA ALA A 447 -22.29 34.78 -5.08
C ALA A 447 -20.80 34.39 -5.25
N PRO A 448 -19.81 35.30 -5.19
CA PRO A 448 -18.39 34.94 -5.31
C PRO A 448 -17.88 34.02 -4.18
N VAL A 449 -18.52 34.04 -3.02
CA VAL A 449 -18.13 33.24 -1.84
C VAL A 449 -18.81 31.87 -1.83
N ARG A 450 -19.88 31.67 -2.62
CA ARG A 450 -20.63 30.40 -2.65
C ARG A 450 -19.84 29.30 -3.35
N GLY A 451 -19.18 28.44 -2.57
CA GLY A 451 -18.48 27.23 -3.06
C GLY A 451 -19.42 26.07 -3.40
N GLY A 452 -20.61 26.06 -2.76
CA GLY A 452 -21.69 25.10 -2.98
C GLY A 452 -22.38 24.69 -1.67
N HIS A 453 -23.54 24.04 -1.77
CA HIS A 453 -24.26 23.41 -0.67
C HIS A 453 -24.46 21.92 -0.99
N PHE A 454 -24.11 21.05 -0.04
CA PHE A 454 -24.03 19.61 -0.24
C PHE A 454 -24.69 18.86 0.92
N LEU A 455 -25.20 17.67 0.61
CA LEU A 455 -25.82 16.78 1.60
C LEU A 455 -24.89 15.64 2.07
N THR A 456 -23.74 15.46 1.40
CA THR A 456 -22.75 14.44 1.75
C THR A 456 -21.33 15.00 1.82
N ALA A 457 -20.51 14.42 2.70
CA ALA A 457 -19.12 14.80 2.88
C ALA A 457 -18.27 14.55 1.64
N GLU A 458 -18.50 13.44 0.91
CA GLU A 458 -17.82 13.16 -0.36
C GLU A 458 -18.08 14.22 -1.41
N ALA A 459 -19.34 14.61 -1.63
CA ALA A 459 -19.67 15.60 -2.65
C ALA A 459 -19.05 16.96 -2.33
N LEU A 460 -19.07 17.35 -1.05
CA LEU A 460 -18.41 18.57 -0.58
C LEU A 460 -16.90 18.53 -0.87
N VAL A 461 -16.21 17.42 -0.56
CA VAL A 461 -14.76 17.30 -0.76
C VAL A 461 -14.39 17.24 -2.24
N GLU A 462 -15.14 16.52 -3.07
CA GLU A 462 -14.91 16.48 -4.52
C GLU A 462 -15.07 17.86 -5.18
N ALA A 463 -15.98 18.69 -4.65
CA ALA A 463 -16.14 20.07 -5.11
C ALA A 463 -15.03 21.01 -4.57
N ALA A 464 -14.59 20.81 -3.32
CA ALA A 464 -13.64 21.69 -2.64
C ALA A 464 -12.19 21.44 -3.07
N ALA A 465 -11.74 20.18 -3.09
CA ALA A 465 -10.34 19.82 -3.28
C ALA A 465 -9.72 20.40 -4.58
N PRO A 466 -10.39 20.41 -5.75
CA PRO A 466 -9.84 20.98 -6.98
C PRO A 466 -9.70 22.52 -6.96
N ARG A 467 -10.33 23.23 -6.01
CA ARG A 467 -10.25 24.69 -5.90
C ARG A 467 -9.14 25.16 -4.95
N LEU A 468 -8.55 24.22 -4.21
CA LEU A 468 -7.44 24.47 -3.30
C LEU A 468 -6.15 24.76 -4.07
N ARG A 469 -5.35 25.68 -3.55
CA ARG A 469 -4.08 26.14 -4.10
C ARG A 469 -3.05 26.29 -2.99
N ASP A 470 -1.79 26.30 -3.38
CA ASP A 470 -0.68 26.50 -2.45
C ASP A 470 -0.90 27.78 -1.60
N GLY A 471 -0.69 27.66 -0.28
CA GLY A 471 -0.88 28.74 0.67
C GLY A 471 -2.32 28.97 1.16
N ASP A 472 -3.33 28.26 0.65
CA ASP A 472 -4.70 28.41 1.18
C ASP A 472 -4.80 27.99 2.66
N ILE A 473 -5.69 28.65 3.41
CA ILE A 473 -6.06 28.32 4.78
C ILE A 473 -7.46 27.71 4.76
N VAL A 474 -7.54 26.42 5.05
CA VAL A 474 -8.77 25.63 4.96
C VAL A 474 -9.33 25.40 6.35
N LEU A 475 -10.46 26.04 6.68
CA LEU A 475 -11.19 25.80 7.92
C LEU A 475 -12.21 24.68 7.70
N VAL A 476 -12.15 23.62 8.50
CA VAL A 476 -13.20 22.58 8.53
C VAL A 476 -13.90 22.63 9.88
N LYS A 477 -15.18 22.97 9.90
CA LYS A 477 -15.94 23.10 11.16
C LYS A 477 -17.41 22.73 11.02
N GLY A 478 -17.91 21.89 11.92
CA GLY A 478 -19.30 21.45 11.90
C GLY A 478 -19.57 20.42 13.01
N SER A 479 -20.85 20.13 13.27
CA SER A 479 -21.20 19.07 14.20
C SER A 479 -21.08 17.68 13.55
N ARG A 480 -20.53 16.72 14.30
CA ARG A 480 -20.47 15.30 13.88
C ARG A 480 -21.77 14.53 14.15
N ARG A 481 -22.72 15.12 14.89
CA ARG A 481 -23.96 14.45 15.29
C ARG A 481 -24.90 14.33 14.11
N ASN A 482 -25.45 13.13 13.91
CA ASN A 482 -26.36 12.80 12.81
C ASN A 482 -25.87 13.31 11.45
N SER A 483 -24.56 13.21 11.21
CA SER A 483 -23.91 13.72 10.01
C SER A 483 -22.66 12.90 9.67
N ASP A 484 -22.42 12.71 8.38
CA ASP A 484 -21.19 12.17 7.81
C ASP A 484 -20.06 13.21 7.72
N PHE A 485 -20.31 14.47 8.10
CA PHE A 485 -19.33 15.57 8.11
C PHE A 485 -18.01 15.22 8.82
N LYS A 486 -18.06 14.30 9.80
CA LYS A 486 -16.89 13.72 10.47
C LYS A 486 -15.84 13.11 9.52
N ARG A 487 -16.21 12.83 8.27
CA ARG A 487 -15.36 12.22 7.24
C ARG A 487 -14.61 13.25 6.39
N VAL A 488 -15.03 14.52 6.40
CA VAL A 488 -14.50 15.57 5.51
C VAL A 488 -12.98 15.67 5.57
N VAL A 489 -12.38 15.70 6.76
CA VAL A 489 -10.92 15.81 6.93
C VAL A 489 -10.19 14.58 6.37
N GLY A 490 -10.70 13.37 6.64
CA GLY A 490 -10.10 12.12 6.14
C GLY A 490 -10.21 12.01 4.61
N LEU A 491 -11.36 12.37 4.06
CA LEU A 491 -11.60 12.42 2.62
C LEU A 491 -10.71 13.46 1.94
N LEU A 492 -10.56 14.66 2.53
CA LEU A 492 -9.70 15.71 1.99
C LEU A 492 -8.24 15.28 1.96
N LYS A 493 -7.73 14.69 3.05
CA LYS A 493 -6.37 14.12 3.11
C LYS A 493 -6.14 13.07 2.03
N THR A 494 -7.09 12.15 1.88
CA THR A 494 -7.02 11.08 0.86
C THR A 494 -7.03 11.66 -0.54
N ARG A 495 -7.90 12.64 -0.79
CA ARG A 495 -8.09 13.25 -2.10
C ARG A 495 -6.90 14.09 -2.58
N LEU A 496 -6.13 14.64 -1.64
CA LEU A 496 -4.95 15.47 -1.92
C LEU A 496 -3.63 14.68 -1.87
N ALA A 497 -3.64 13.42 -1.42
CA ALA A 497 -2.45 12.59 -1.40
C ALA A 497 -1.92 12.32 -2.82
N ALA A 498 -0.60 12.34 -2.99
CA ALA A 498 0.02 11.89 -4.23
C ALA A 498 -0.25 10.39 -4.44
N PRO A 499 -0.63 9.94 -5.64
CA PRO A 499 -0.79 8.52 -5.94
C PRO A 499 0.53 7.78 -5.72
N PRO A 500 0.50 6.55 -5.16
CA PRO A 500 1.72 5.79 -4.93
C PRO A 500 2.44 5.51 -6.26
N ALA A 501 3.77 5.59 -6.27
CA ALA A 501 4.57 5.18 -7.42
C ALA A 501 4.65 3.64 -7.49
N LEU A 502 4.58 3.09 -8.70
CA LEU A 502 4.79 1.67 -8.95
C LEU A 502 6.24 1.30 -8.57
N LYS A 503 6.42 0.36 -7.65
CA LYS A 503 7.76 -0.01 -7.17
C LYS A 503 8.48 -0.85 -8.22
N LYS A 504 9.82 -0.85 -8.16
CA LYS A 504 10.65 -1.72 -9.03
C LYS A 504 10.23 -3.18 -8.83
N GLY A 505 9.99 -3.88 -9.94
CA GLY A 505 9.56 -5.28 -9.95
C GLY A 505 8.05 -5.52 -9.75
N GLN A 506 7.26 -4.45 -9.55
CA GLN A 506 5.80 -4.55 -9.57
C GLN A 506 5.25 -4.28 -10.97
N THR A 507 4.17 -4.96 -11.31
CA THR A 507 3.38 -4.71 -12.52
C THR A 507 2.01 -4.15 -12.14
N ALA A 508 1.52 -3.15 -12.87
CA ALA A 508 0.13 -2.71 -12.81
C ALA A 508 -0.64 -3.32 -13.98
N ARG A 509 -1.92 -3.66 -13.73
CA ARG A 509 -2.79 -4.33 -14.72
C ARG A 509 -4.21 -3.79 -14.65
N LEU A 510 -4.81 -3.55 -15.80
CA LEU A 510 -6.19 -3.11 -15.93
C LEU A 510 -6.84 -3.78 -17.12
N LEU A 511 -7.99 -4.39 -16.91
CA LEU A 511 -8.84 -4.93 -17.97
C LEU A 511 -10.21 -4.25 -17.88
N ILE A 512 -10.60 -3.56 -18.94
CA ILE A 512 -11.85 -2.82 -19.01
C ILE A 512 -12.56 -3.10 -20.34
N ASN A 513 -13.87 -3.31 -20.26
CA ASN A 513 -14.75 -3.34 -21.42
C ASN A 513 -15.01 -1.91 -21.86
N LEU A 514 -14.59 -1.53 -23.07
CA LEU A 514 -14.78 -0.17 -23.58
C LEU A 514 -16.22 0.09 -24.04
N SER A 515 -16.96 -0.96 -24.39
CA SER A 515 -18.36 -0.87 -24.80
C SER A 515 -19.27 -0.58 -23.61
N THR A 516 -19.06 -1.22 -22.46
CA THR A 516 -19.92 -1.07 -21.26
C THR A 516 -19.30 -0.18 -20.18
N GLY A 517 -17.97 -0.05 -20.14
CA GLY A 517 -17.22 0.59 -19.05
C GLY A 517 -16.95 -0.33 -17.86
N GLU A 518 -17.33 -1.60 -17.91
CA GLU A 518 -17.06 -2.61 -16.87
C GLU A 518 -15.55 -2.80 -16.68
N GLN A 519 -15.08 -2.70 -15.44
CA GLN A 519 -13.70 -3.07 -15.07
C GLN A 519 -13.69 -4.47 -14.47
N ARG A 520 -13.00 -5.41 -15.12
CA ARG A 520 -12.91 -6.80 -14.66
C ARG A 520 -11.66 -7.07 -13.82
N ILE A 521 -10.54 -6.44 -14.17
CA ILE A 521 -9.29 -6.52 -13.41
C ILE A 521 -8.79 -5.11 -13.17
N SER A 522 -8.43 -4.78 -11.93
CA SER A 522 -7.87 -3.50 -11.55
C SER A 522 -6.83 -3.69 -10.44
N GLU A 523 -5.58 -3.95 -10.84
CA GLU A 523 -4.45 -4.20 -9.96
C GLU A 523 -3.45 -3.06 -10.07
N LEU A 524 -3.25 -2.30 -8.98
CA LEU A 524 -2.35 -1.14 -8.95
C LEU A 524 -2.65 -0.12 -10.08
N SER A 525 -3.89 -0.06 -10.57
CA SER A 525 -4.28 0.76 -11.73
C SER A 525 -4.06 2.26 -11.52
N ASP A 526 -4.11 2.70 -10.26
CA ASP A 526 -3.90 4.09 -9.82
C ASP A 526 -2.44 4.36 -9.41
N SER A 527 -1.56 3.36 -9.48
CA SER A 527 -0.13 3.57 -9.20
C SER A 527 0.53 4.29 -10.37
N THR A 528 1.36 5.28 -10.05
CA THR A 528 2.03 6.07 -11.07
C THR A 528 3.25 5.38 -11.64
N PHE A 529 3.43 5.48 -12.95
CA PHE A 529 4.61 5.01 -13.67
C PHE A 529 5.06 6.04 -14.73
N ALA A 530 6.28 5.88 -15.24
CA ALA A 530 6.84 6.79 -16.24
C ALA A 530 6.03 6.74 -17.55
N SER A 531 5.47 7.88 -17.97
CA SER A 531 4.56 7.98 -19.11
C SER A 531 5.27 8.12 -20.47
N GLY A 532 6.37 7.40 -20.69
CA GLY A 532 7.12 7.45 -21.96
C GLY A 532 6.18 7.21 -23.15
N TYR A 533 6.30 8.03 -24.19
CA TYR A 533 5.49 8.00 -25.41
C TYR A 533 3.97 8.24 -25.26
N LEU A 534 3.44 8.48 -24.05
CA LEU A 534 2.01 8.81 -23.87
C LEU A 534 1.59 10.08 -24.62
N SER A 535 2.51 11.04 -24.78
CA SER A 535 2.27 12.27 -25.56
C SER A 535 1.89 11.98 -27.01
N GLN A 536 2.31 10.85 -27.58
CA GLN A 536 2.01 10.49 -28.96
C GLN A 536 0.56 10.02 -29.13
N LEU A 537 0.00 9.30 -28.16
CA LEU A 537 -1.44 9.01 -28.12
C LEU A 537 -2.25 10.30 -27.95
N LEU A 538 -1.83 11.21 -27.08
CA LEU A 538 -2.50 12.51 -26.89
C LEU A 538 -2.41 13.39 -28.17
N LEU A 539 -1.25 13.42 -28.84
CA LEU A 539 -1.09 14.11 -30.13
C LEU A 539 -2.00 13.51 -31.20
N THR A 540 -2.11 12.18 -31.25
CA THR A 540 -3.01 11.50 -32.18
C THR A 540 -4.47 11.92 -31.98
N ALA A 541 -4.92 12.11 -30.72
CA ALA A 541 -6.24 12.65 -30.43
C ALA A 541 -6.38 14.11 -30.93
N CYS A 542 -5.35 14.95 -30.77
CA CYS A 542 -5.37 16.32 -31.32
C CYS A 542 -5.37 16.35 -32.86
N VAL A 543 -4.65 15.45 -33.53
CA VAL A 543 -4.71 15.27 -34.99
C VAL A 543 -6.13 14.86 -35.39
N ALA A 544 -6.74 13.92 -34.67
CA ALA A 544 -8.11 13.46 -34.91
C ALA A 544 -9.13 14.60 -34.85
N GLU A 545 -9.02 15.50 -33.86
CA GLU A 545 -9.86 16.70 -33.76
C GLU A 545 -9.75 17.58 -35.00
N ARG A 546 -8.53 17.78 -35.54
CA ARG A 546 -8.30 18.61 -36.72
C ARG A 546 -8.81 17.96 -38.00
N LEU A 547 -8.67 16.63 -38.14
CA LEU A 547 -9.22 15.86 -39.26
C LEU A 547 -10.74 15.94 -39.27
N LEU A 548 -11.40 15.71 -38.12
CA LEU A 548 -12.87 15.82 -38.00
C LEU A 548 -13.37 17.25 -38.27
N ALA A 549 -12.63 18.25 -37.82
CA ALA A 549 -12.92 19.65 -38.11
C ALA A 549 -12.58 20.07 -39.55
N LYS A 550 -12.10 19.14 -40.40
CA LYS A 550 -11.66 19.36 -41.78
C LYS A 550 -10.59 20.47 -41.92
N LYS A 551 -9.80 20.70 -40.87
CA LYS A 551 -8.71 21.69 -40.85
C LYS A 551 -7.43 21.17 -41.49
N ILE A 552 -7.26 19.85 -41.50
CA ILE A 552 -6.19 19.13 -42.20
C ILE A 552 -6.79 17.85 -42.79
N THR A 553 -6.06 17.22 -43.70
CA THR A 553 -6.33 15.90 -44.27
C THR A 553 -5.16 14.95 -43.97
N LEU A 554 -5.35 13.65 -44.18
CA LEU A 554 -4.27 12.66 -44.04
C LEU A 554 -3.12 12.88 -45.02
N GLU A 555 -3.43 13.43 -46.20
CA GLU A 555 -2.46 13.76 -47.26
C GLU A 555 -1.88 15.17 -47.11
N THR A 556 -2.23 15.90 -46.04
CA THR A 556 -1.65 17.23 -45.81
C THR A 556 -0.13 17.10 -45.70
N PRO A 557 0.64 17.79 -46.56
CA PRO A 557 2.09 17.69 -46.56
C PRO A 557 2.68 18.39 -45.35
N VAL A 558 3.63 17.74 -44.68
CA VAL A 558 4.40 18.29 -43.56
C VAL A 558 5.86 18.38 -43.98
N SER A 559 6.42 19.59 -43.96
CA SER A 559 7.82 19.82 -44.28
C SER A 559 8.74 19.33 -43.16
N VAL A 560 9.71 18.49 -43.50
CA VAL A 560 10.68 17.94 -42.56
C VAL A 560 11.76 18.97 -42.26
N ARG A 561 11.95 19.27 -40.97
CA ARG A 561 12.91 20.24 -40.42
C ARG A 561 13.94 19.56 -39.53
N ASP A 562 15.01 20.28 -39.23
CA ASP A 562 16.03 19.79 -38.31
C ASP A 562 15.49 19.67 -36.89
N ILE A 563 15.72 18.50 -36.28
CA ILE A 563 15.38 18.21 -34.89
C ILE A 563 16.67 18.09 -34.09
N ALA A 564 16.69 18.67 -32.89
CA ALA A 564 17.85 18.61 -32.00
C ALA A 564 18.29 17.15 -31.78
N ALA A 565 19.58 16.87 -31.99
CA ALA A 565 20.16 15.52 -31.88
C ALA A 565 19.84 14.84 -30.54
N ALA A 566 19.80 15.61 -29.44
CA ALA A 566 19.45 15.12 -28.11
C ALA A 566 17.99 14.62 -27.95
N ILE A 567 17.10 14.87 -28.92
CA ILE A 567 15.75 14.29 -28.97
C ILE A 567 15.78 12.91 -29.66
N LEU A 568 16.67 12.72 -30.63
CA LEU A 568 16.76 11.53 -31.46
C LEU A 568 17.74 10.49 -30.92
N GLN A 569 18.76 10.92 -30.17
CA GLN A 569 19.75 10.04 -29.56
C GLN A 569 19.06 8.99 -28.68
N ASP A 570 19.32 7.71 -28.97
CA ASP A 570 18.76 6.52 -28.30
C ASP A 570 17.22 6.45 -28.27
N ASN A 571 16.54 7.20 -29.14
CA ASN A 571 15.09 7.21 -29.26
C ASN A 571 14.65 6.75 -30.67
N PRO A 572 13.47 6.10 -30.80
CA PRO A 572 12.94 5.75 -32.10
C PRO A 572 12.69 6.98 -32.97
N ALA A 573 13.01 6.88 -34.25
CA ALA A 573 12.84 7.96 -35.22
C ALA A 573 12.67 7.38 -36.63
N LEU A 574 11.98 8.11 -37.50
CA LEU A 574 11.85 7.77 -38.93
C LEU A 574 13.12 8.13 -39.71
N GLY A 575 13.91 9.10 -39.23
CA GLY A 575 15.14 9.53 -39.90
C GLY A 575 14.88 10.13 -41.27
N LEU A 576 13.83 10.95 -41.37
CA LEU A 576 13.38 11.54 -42.63
C LEU A 576 14.40 12.56 -43.18
N PRO A 577 14.65 12.60 -44.51
CA PRO A 577 15.58 13.57 -45.10
C PRO A 577 15.11 15.02 -44.88
N ARG A 578 16.04 15.92 -44.51
CA ARG A 578 15.75 17.35 -44.38
C ARG A 578 15.19 17.90 -45.69
N GLY A 579 14.15 18.76 -45.59
CA GLY A 579 13.54 19.41 -46.75
C GLY A 579 12.59 18.50 -47.55
N SER A 580 12.51 17.21 -47.23
CA SER A 580 11.46 16.35 -47.75
C SER A 580 10.09 16.75 -47.21
N SER A 581 9.04 16.28 -47.89
CA SER A 581 7.67 16.41 -47.43
C SER A 581 7.07 15.03 -47.19
N VAL A 582 6.42 14.86 -46.05
CA VAL A 582 5.74 13.61 -45.67
C VAL A 582 4.29 13.91 -45.28
N PRO A 583 3.33 13.03 -45.60
CA PRO A 583 1.94 13.26 -45.26
C PRO A 583 1.71 13.08 -43.74
N VAL A 584 0.68 13.74 -43.22
CA VAL A 584 0.21 13.57 -41.82
C VAL A 584 0.01 12.09 -41.49
N LYS A 585 -0.52 11.29 -42.43
CA LYS A 585 -0.69 9.84 -42.29
C LYS A 585 0.61 9.13 -41.88
N SER A 586 1.69 9.35 -42.62
CA SER A 586 2.99 8.70 -42.35
C SER A 586 3.55 9.08 -40.98
N LEU A 587 3.37 10.33 -40.55
CA LEU A 587 3.83 10.77 -39.23
C LEU A 587 3.01 10.12 -38.10
N VAL A 588 1.70 10.01 -38.25
CA VAL A 588 0.85 9.33 -37.27
C VAL A 588 1.18 7.82 -37.22
N GLN A 589 1.35 7.18 -38.36
CA GLN A 589 1.80 5.78 -38.43
C GLN A 589 3.16 5.59 -37.76
N GLY A 590 4.12 6.49 -38.01
CA GLY A 590 5.44 6.47 -37.36
C GLY A 590 5.36 6.54 -35.84
N MET A 591 4.45 7.36 -35.29
CA MET A 591 4.19 7.40 -33.84
C MET A 591 3.56 6.10 -33.33
N LEU A 592 2.48 5.61 -33.96
CA LEU A 592 1.73 4.47 -33.44
C LEU A 592 2.42 3.11 -33.63
N ILE A 593 3.28 2.97 -34.64
CA ILE A 593 3.98 1.72 -34.99
C ILE A 593 5.38 1.68 -34.41
N HIS A 594 6.10 2.80 -34.47
CA HIS A 594 7.53 2.86 -34.14
C HIS A 594 7.86 3.78 -32.95
N ASN A 595 6.87 4.47 -32.36
CA ASN A 595 7.07 5.49 -31.34
C ASN A 595 7.98 6.65 -31.79
N ALA A 596 7.98 6.99 -33.08
CA ALA A 596 8.94 7.91 -33.68
C ALA A 596 8.88 9.34 -33.10
N CYS A 597 9.94 9.73 -32.39
CA CYS A 597 10.07 11.04 -31.74
C CYS A 597 10.07 12.21 -32.74
N ASP A 598 10.70 12.03 -33.89
CA ASP A 598 10.74 13.03 -34.96
C ASP A 598 9.35 13.29 -35.55
N ALA A 599 8.56 12.24 -35.76
CA ALA A 599 7.19 12.37 -36.22
C ALA A 599 6.31 13.17 -35.23
N ALA A 600 6.49 12.94 -33.93
CA ALA A 600 5.77 13.66 -32.88
C ALA A 600 6.10 15.16 -32.84
N ILE A 601 7.37 15.55 -33.05
CA ILE A 601 7.78 16.97 -33.13
C ILE A 601 7.12 17.65 -34.33
N HIS A 602 7.21 17.06 -35.52
CA HIS A 602 6.66 17.66 -36.73
C HIS A 602 5.13 17.83 -36.65
N LEU A 603 4.41 16.84 -36.10
CA LEU A 603 2.97 16.96 -35.88
C LEU A 603 2.64 18.03 -34.82
N ALA A 604 3.41 18.13 -33.74
CA ALA A 604 3.22 19.16 -32.73
C ALA A 604 3.35 20.57 -33.32
N GLU A 605 4.34 20.79 -34.19
CA GLU A 605 4.53 22.05 -34.91
C GLU A 605 3.41 22.33 -35.92
N LEU A 606 2.96 21.34 -36.68
CA LEU A 606 1.80 21.48 -37.57
C LEU A 606 0.54 21.93 -36.80
N LEU A 607 0.28 21.33 -35.63
CA LEU A 607 -0.95 21.55 -34.87
C LEU A 607 -0.98 22.89 -34.13
N ALA A 608 0.16 23.34 -33.62
CA ALA A 608 0.23 24.45 -32.66
C ALA A 608 1.33 25.49 -32.95
N GLY A 609 2.08 25.34 -34.04
CA GLY A 609 3.19 26.23 -34.43
C GLY A 609 4.49 26.03 -33.64
N SER A 610 4.43 25.38 -32.47
CA SER A 610 5.62 25.02 -31.68
C SER A 610 5.34 23.85 -30.73
N SER A 611 6.42 23.16 -30.33
CA SER A 611 6.36 22.11 -29.30
C SER A 611 5.82 22.60 -27.95
N ALA A 612 6.12 23.83 -27.55
CA ALA A 612 5.66 24.40 -26.28
C ALA A 612 4.13 24.66 -26.29
N ALA A 613 3.62 25.22 -27.38
CA ALA A 613 2.18 25.44 -27.57
C ALA A 613 1.42 24.12 -27.65
N ALA A 614 1.95 23.12 -28.36
CA ALA A 614 1.38 21.79 -28.41
C ALA A 614 1.36 21.13 -27.02
N LEU A 615 2.44 21.20 -26.24
CA LEU A 615 2.47 20.66 -24.88
C LEU A 615 1.37 21.26 -23.99
N LYS A 616 1.11 22.58 -24.10
CA LYS A 616 0.01 23.24 -23.39
C LYS A 616 -1.35 22.66 -23.81
N GLN A 617 -1.55 22.40 -25.11
CA GLN A 617 -2.76 21.75 -25.61
C GLN A 617 -2.91 20.32 -25.08
N LEU A 618 -1.84 19.52 -25.07
CA LEU A 618 -1.88 18.14 -24.56
C LEU A 618 -2.23 18.10 -23.06
N ARG A 619 -1.60 18.97 -22.24
CA ARG A 619 -1.94 19.09 -20.80
C ARG A 619 -3.39 19.53 -20.60
N GLY A 620 -3.87 20.46 -21.43
CA GLY A 620 -5.27 20.87 -21.43
C GLY A 620 -6.24 19.73 -21.78
N LEU A 621 -5.88 18.89 -22.76
CA LEU A 621 -6.64 17.70 -23.11
C LEU A 621 -6.66 16.69 -21.96
N SER A 622 -5.51 16.36 -21.36
CA SER A 622 -5.43 15.47 -20.20
C SER A 622 -6.32 15.94 -19.04
N ALA A 623 -6.32 17.25 -18.75
CA ALA A 623 -7.20 17.83 -17.73
C ALA A 623 -8.69 17.68 -18.07
N ARG A 624 -9.09 17.95 -19.33
CA ARG A 624 -10.49 17.79 -19.79
C ARG A 624 -10.97 16.34 -19.72
N LEU A 625 -10.08 15.38 -20.01
CA LEU A 625 -10.38 13.94 -19.91
C LEU A 625 -10.37 13.43 -18.45
N GLY A 626 -10.04 14.29 -17.49
CA GLY A 626 -9.92 13.91 -16.09
C GLY A 626 -8.77 12.94 -15.83
N MET A 627 -7.69 13.01 -16.61
CA MET A 627 -6.45 12.26 -16.39
C MET A 627 -5.65 12.91 -15.26
N ARG A 628 -6.18 12.82 -14.03
CA ARG A 628 -5.77 13.63 -12.86
C ARG A 628 -4.37 13.29 -12.36
N HIS A 629 -3.81 12.15 -12.76
CA HIS A 629 -2.50 11.68 -12.33
C HIS A 629 -1.46 11.72 -13.44
N THR A 630 -1.83 12.28 -14.60
CA THR A 630 -0.97 12.38 -15.78
C THR A 630 -0.25 13.71 -15.83
N HIS A 631 1.07 13.64 -15.82
CA HIS A 631 1.95 14.78 -16.05
C HIS A 631 2.92 14.45 -17.19
N ILE A 632 2.86 15.25 -18.25
CA ILE A 632 3.80 15.20 -19.38
C ILE A 632 4.57 16.52 -19.46
N ASN A 633 5.83 16.47 -19.89
CA ASN A 633 6.71 17.64 -19.98
C ASN A 633 7.33 17.85 -21.36
N ASN A 634 7.03 16.99 -22.33
CA ASN A 634 7.46 17.13 -23.71
C ASN A 634 6.45 16.46 -24.65
N VAL A 635 6.53 16.81 -25.94
CA VAL A 635 5.65 16.26 -26.98
C VAL A 635 6.26 15.07 -27.71
N SER A 636 7.60 14.94 -27.73
CA SER A 636 8.29 13.88 -28.49
C SER A 636 8.05 12.47 -27.92
N GLY A 637 7.69 12.38 -26.64
CA GLY A 637 7.47 11.10 -25.95
C GLY A 637 8.73 10.57 -25.25
N ARG A 638 9.86 11.27 -25.36
CA ARG A 638 11.11 10.84 -24.73
C ARG A 638 11.00 10.89 -23.19
N PRO A 639 11.66 9.98 -22.46
CA PRO A 639 11.69 10.02 -21.00
C PRO A 639 12.32 11.30 -20.46
N ARG A 640 11.68 11.93 -19.46
CA ARG A 640 12.17 13.09 -18.72
C ARG A 640 11.72 13.04 -17.25
N PRO A 641 12.49 13.59 -16.30
CA PRO A 641 12.09 13.65 -14.89
C PRO A 641 10.72 14.32 -14.69
N GLY A 642 9.94 13.78 -13.76
CA GLY A 642 8.61 14.29 -13.41
C GLY A 642 7.45 13.81 -14.30
N GLN A 643 7.73 13.12 -15.42
CA GLN A 643 6.68 12.50 -16.22
C GLN A 643 6.05 11.31 -15.50
N ARG A 644 4.72 11.27 -15.43
CA ARG A 644 3.97 10.21 -14.77
C ARG A 644 2.57 10.05 -15.35
N THR A 645 2.01 8.86 -15.23
CA THR A 645 0.61 8.56 -15.54
C THR A 645 0.17 7.31 -14.76
N THR A 646 -1.10 6.93 -14.87
CA THR A 646 -1.68 5.71 -14.29
C THR A 646 -2.42 4.93 -15.37
N LEU A 647 -2.66 3.63 -15.15
CA LEU A 647 -3.45 2.84 -16.11
C LEU A 647 -4.90 3.33 -16.20
N ALA A 648 -5.44 3.82 -15.08
CA ALA A 648 -6.77 4.44 -15.06
C ALA A 648 -6.85 5.66 -15.98
N ASP A 649 -5.83 6.52 -15.98
CA ASP A 649 -5.76 7.69 -16.87
C ASP A 649 -5.62 7.27 -18.34
N VAL A 650 -4.76 6.27 -18.63
CA VAL A 650 -4.61 5.71 -19.98
C VAL A 650 -5.94 5.13 -20.48
N ALA A 651 -6.67 4.39 -19.65
CA ALA A 651 -7.97 3.85 -20.01
C ALA A 651 -9.02 4.93 -20.31
N ARG A 652 -8.99 6.08 -19.60
CA ARG A 652 -9.83 7.24 -19.93
C ARG A 652 -9.53 7.79 -21.32
N LEU A 653 -8.25 7.91 -21.67
CA LEU A 653 -7.83 8.34 -23.01
C LEU A 653 -8.31 7.35 -24.09
N MET A 654 -8.13 6.05 -23.86
CA MET A 654 -8.56 5.01 -24.81
C MET A 654 -10.08 4.94 -24.97
N ARG A 655 -10.83 5.13 -23.87
CA ARG A 655 -12.29 5.25 -23.91
C ARG A 655 -12.73 6.50 -24.68
N HIS A 656 -12.02 7.61 -24.54
CA HIS A 656 -12.27 8.81 -25.35
C HIS A 656 -12.02 8.56 -26.85
N PHE A 657 -10.96 7.82 -27.21
CA PHE A 657 -10.76 7.36 -28.59
C PHE A 657 -11.93 6.53 -29.10
N HIS A 658 -12.38 5.54 -28.34
CA HIS A 658 -13.51 4.70 -28.71
C HIS A 658 -14.81 5.49 -28.91
N GLN A 659 -15.12 6.42 -28.01
CA GLN A 659 -16.36 7.17 -28.03
C GLN A 659 -16.37 8.30 -29.09
N ARG A 660 -15.24 8.96 -29.32
CA ARG A 660 -15.17 10.16 -30.16
C ARG A 660 -14.56 9.91 -31.54
N TYR A 661 -13.61 8.98 -31.64
CA TYR A 661 -12.83 8.70 -32.85
C TYR A 661 -12.75 7.20 -33.18
N PRO A 662 -13.88 6.44 -33.21
CA PRO A 662 -13.84 4.98 -33.39
C PRO A 662 -13.16 4.53 -34.70
N HIS A 663 -13.23 5.36 -35.75
CA HIS A 663 -12.60 5.11 -37.06
C HIS A 663 -11.06 5.19 -37.03
N LEU A 664 -10.45 5.70 -35.96
CA LEU A 664 -8.99 5.74 -35.78
C LEU A 664 -8.46 4.56 -34.97
N LEU A 665 -9.31 3.83 -34.24
CA LEU A 665 -8.87 2.63 -33.53
C LEU A 665 -8.22 1.57 -34.45
N PRO A 666 -8.67 1.36 -35.71
CA PRO A 666 -8.00 0.44 -36.63
C PRO A 666 -6.53 0.76 -36.90
N TRP A 667 -6.06 1.99 -36.64
CA TRP A 667 -4.65 2.35 -36.81
C TRP A 667 -3.78 1.70 -35.72
N LEU A 668 -4.37 1.33 -34.59
CA LEU A 668 -3.73 0.48 -33.59
C LEU A 668 -3.63 -0.98 -34.04
N ALA A 669 -4.39 -1.39 -35.06
CA ALA A 669 -4.30 -2.73 -35.65
C ALA A 669 -3.18 -2.84 -36.70
N GLU A 670 -2.72 -1.73 -37.29
CA GLU A 670 -1.69 -1.78 -38.33
C GLU A 670 -0.38 -2.41 -37.81
N PRO A 671 0.09 -3.52 -38.40
CA PRO A 671 1.29 -4.21 -37.94
C PRO A 671 2.57 -3.57 -38.48
N GLU A 672 2.49 -2.97 -39.67
CA GLU A 672 3.60 -2.34 -40.37
C GLU A 672 3.15 -1.17 -41.24
N ALA A 673 4.08 -0.26 -41.54
CA ALA A 673 3.87 0.83 -42.50
C ALA A 673 5.14 1.08 -43.30
N ALA A 674 4.99 1.25 -44.61
CA ALA A 674 6.04 1.75 -45.50
C ALA A 674 6.04 3.29 -45.44
N ILE A 675 7.16 3.87 -45.00
CA ILE A 675 7.35 5.32 -44.91
C ILE A 675 8.67 5.65 -45.62
N GLY A 676 8.55 6.30 -46.78
CA GLY A 676 9.66 6.40 -47.73
C GLY A 676 10.05 5.00 -48.24
N GLU A 677 11.35 4.71 -48.28
CA GLU A 677 11.89 3.42 -48.73
C GLU A 677 12.00 2.37 -47.60
N ARG A 678 11.59 2.73 -46.38
CA ARG A 678 11.72 1.87 -45.19
C ARG A 678 10.37 1.32 -44.75
N VAL A 679 10.36 0.05 -44.35
CA VAL A 679 9.21 -0.59 -43.71
C VAL A 679 9.43 -0.61 -42.20
N TYR A 680 8.51 -0.03 -41.45
CA TYR A 680 8.50 -0.01 -39.99
C TYR A 680 7.51 -1.05 -39.49
N ARG A 681 7.92 -1.88 -38.53
CA ARG A 681 7.09 -2.94 -37.94
C ARG A 681 6.95 -2.73 -36.45
N LYS A 682 5.76 -3.02 -35.91
CA LYS A 682 5.56 -3.09 -34.46
C LYS A 682 6.50 -4.13 -33.85
N SER A 683 6.93 -3.89 -32.63
CA SER A 683 7.75 -4.84 -31.90
C SER A 683 6.98 -6.08 -31.43
N SER A 684 5.67 -5.94 -31.25
CA SER A 684 4.74 -6.94 -30.70
C SER A 684 4.17 -7.86 -31.77
N ASN A 685 3.97 -9.13 -31.40
CA ASN A 685 3.29 -10.14 -32.22
C ASN A 685 1.84 -10.38 -31.81
N LEU A 686 1.26 -9.58 -30.92
CA LEU A 686 -0.12 -9.79 -30.46
C LEU A 686 -1.14 -9.70 -31.61
N HIS A 687 -0.85 -8.90 -32.64
CA HIS A 687 -1.71 -8.80 -33.82
C HIS A 687 -1.54 -9.98 -34.79
N SER A 688 -0.30 -10.37 -35.08
CA SER A 688 0.01 -11.38 -36.10
C SER A 688 -0.49 -12.77 -35.75
N ASP A 689 -0.66 -13.11 -34.47
CA ASP A 689 -1.23 -14.38 -34.04
C ASP A 689 -2.72 -14.29 -33.62
N GLY A 690 -3.36 -13.13 -33.82
CA GLY A 690 -4.77 -12.91 -33.51
C GLY A 690 -5.09 -12.72 -32.02
N SER A 691 -4.09 -12.65 -31.15
CA SER A 691 -4.29 -12.42 -29.71
C SER A 691 -4.93 -11.07 -29.40
N ALA A 692 -4.59 -10.03 -30.15
CA ALA A 692 -5.16 -8.70 -30.05
C ALA A 692 -5.43 -8.10 -31.43
N TRP A 693 -6.62 -7.52 -31.60
CA TRP A 693 -7.00 -6.77 -32.77
C TRP A 693 -6.21 -5.46 -32.90
N GLY A 694 -5.89 -4.78 -31.79
CA GLY A 694 -5.09 -3.55 -31.79
C GLY A 694 -4.09 -3.49 -30.65
N HIS A 695 -2.98 -2.79 -30.83
CA HIS A 695 -1.93 -2.67 -29.82
C HIS A 695 -1.12 -1.37 -29.95
N PHE A 696 -0.76 -0.80 -28.81
CA PHE A 696 0.25 0.26 -28.67
C PHE A 696 1.18 -0.06 -27.49
N GLY A 697 2.48 -0.17 -27.76
CA GLY A 697 3.48 -0.52 -26.76
C GLY A 697 4.56 0.57 -26.65
N ALA A 698 4.88 0.96 -25.43
CA ALA A 698 5.81 2.02 -25.09
C ALA A 698 6.94 1.48 -24.17
N GLY A 699 7.56 0.38 -24.61
CA GLY A 699 8.66 -0.28 -23.90
C GLY A 699 8.18 -1.10 -22.70
N ARG A 700 7.89 -0.44 -21.57
CA ARG A 700 7.54 -1.09 -20.28
C ARG A 700 6.07 -0.94 -19.88
N TRP A 701 5.28 -0.28 -20.71
CA TRP A 701 3.84 -0.16 -20.56
C TRP A 701 3.20 -0.12 -21.94
N GLY A 702 1.91 -0.43 -22.00
CA GLY A 702 1.17 -0.42 -23.25
C GLY A 702 -0.28 -0.84 -23.08
N VAL A 703 -0.97 -0.92 -24.21
CA VAL A 703 -2.36 -1.31 -24.31
C VAL A 703 -2.59 -2.28 -25.47
N ALA A 704 -3.55 -3.19 -25.29
CA ALA A 704 -4.03 -4.09 -26.32
C ALA A 704 -5.57 -4.10 -26.34
N LEU A 705 -6.14 -4.21 -27.52
CA LEU A 705 -7.57 -4.20 -27.80
C LEU A 705 -7.98 -5.53 -28.41
N GLN A 706 -9.09 -6.11 -27.98
CA GLN A 706 -9.63 -7.32 -28.59
C GLN A 706 -11.15 -7.35 -28.56
N TRP A 707 -11.75 -7.80 -29.67
CA TRP A 707 -13.18 -8.11 -29.74
C TRP A 707 -13.45 -9.49 -29.17
N ILE A 708 -14.31 -9.59 -28.16
CA ILE A 708 -14.68 -10.84 -27.50
C ILE A 708 -16.20 -10.84 -27.33
N ALA A 709 -16.87 -11.84 -27.91
CA ALA A 709 -18.34 -11.96 -27.88
C ALA A 709 -19.08 -10.67 -28.32
N GLY A 710 -18.54 -9.94 -29.30
CA GLY A 710 -19.13 -8.70 -29.83
C GLY A 710 -18.82 -7.43 -29.04
N GLU A 711 -18.08 -7.52 -27.94
CA GLU A 711 -17.68 -6.38 -27.11
C GLU A 711 -16.19 -6.07 -27.26
N LEU A 712 -15.82 -4.79 -27.18
CA LEU A 712 -14.43 -4.36 -27.30
C LEU A 712 -13.77 -4.26 -25.93
N TRP A 713 -12.78 -5.12 -25.68
CA TRP A 713 -12.00 -5.15 -24.45
C TRP A 713 -10.67 -4.42 -24.61
N LEU A 714 -10.27 -3.68 -23.57
CA LEU A 714 -8.99 -3.01 -23.44
C LEU A 714 -8.21 -3.62 -22.28
N ALA A 715 -7.07 -4.21 -22.59
CA ALA A 715 -6.04 -4.56 -21.62
C ALA A 715 -5.00 -3.43 -21.56
N CYS A 716 -4.63 -3.02 -20.36
CA CYS A 716 -3.53 -2.10 -20.10
C CYS A 716 -2.57 -2.75 -19.10
N ALA A 717 -1.27 -2.62 -19.35
CA ALA A 717 -0.23 -3.10 -18.45
C ALA A 717 0.91 -2.09 -18.33
N ALA A 718 1.53 -2.01 -17.16
CA ALA A 718 2.70 -1.19 -16.90
C ALA A 718 3.65 -1.86 -15.90
N GLY A 719 4.92 -1.46 -15.91
CA GLY A 719 5.95 -2.02 -15.04
C GLY A 719 6.61 -3.29 -15.59
N ALA A 720 6.38 -3.62 -16.87
CA ALA A 720 7.03 -4.75 -17.51
C ALA A 720 8.56 -4.56 -17.56
N ASP A 721 9.31 -5.64 -17.51
CA ASP A 721 10.78 -5.61 -17.53
C ASP A 721 11.33 -5.28 -18.92
N ASP A 722 10.64 -5.78 -19.95
CA ASP A 722 10.92 -5.60 -21.37
C ASP A 722 9.64 -5.76 -22.22
N ALA A 723 9.77 -5.63 -23.54
CA ALA A 723 8.66 -5.67 -24.48
C ALA A 723 7.96 -7.04 -24.55
N PHE A 724 8.70 -8.14 -24.38
CA PHE A 724 8.11 -9.48 -24.38
C PHE A 724 7.27 -9.69 -23.11
N HIS A 725 7.78 -9.24 -21.96
CA HIS A 725 7.00 -9.25 -20.72
C HIS A 725 5.73 -8.39 -20.87
N LEU A 726 5.81 -7.23 -21.52
CA LEU A 726 4.61 -6.41 -21.78
C LEU A 726 3.56 -7.18 -22.61
N ASP A 727 3.99 -7.81 -23.71
CA ASP A 727 3.10 -8.64 -24.54
C ASP A 727 2.47 -9.78 -23.73
N TYR A 728 3.24 -10.45 -22.89
CA TYR A 728 2.77 -11.53 -22.00
C TYR A 728 1.65 -11.04 -21.06
N LEU A 729 1.83 -9.87 -20.42
CA LEU A 729 0.85 -9.29 -19.51
C LEU A 729 -0.45 -8.91 -20.24
N LEU A 730 -0.33 -8.27 -21.40
CA LEU A 730 -1.48 -7.86 -22.20
C LEU A 730 -2.27 -9.06 -22.72
N ASP A 731 -1.57 -10.09 -23.21
CA ASP A 731 -2.18 -11.34 -23.67
C ASP A 731 -2.96 -12.05 -22.54
N GLY A 732 -2.36 -12.12 -21.34
CA GLY A 732 -2.98 -12.73 -20.17
C GLY A 732 -4.25 -12.00 -19.71
N LEU A 733 -4.25 -10.67 -19.77
CA LEU A 733 -5.44 -9.87 -19.46
C LEU A 733 -6.55 -10.14 -20.48
N LEU A 734 -6.25 -10.11 -21.78
CA LEU A 734 -7.24 -10.39 -22.81
C LEU A 734 -7.77 -11.84 -22.75
N ALA A 735 -6.95 -12.81 -22.36
CA ALA A 735 -7.39 -14.18 -22.13
C ALA A 735 -8.48 -14.28 -21.04
N SER A 736 -8.40 -13.46 -19.99
CA SER A 736 -9.38 -13.42 -18.89
C SER A 736 -10.70 -12.71 -19.22
N ALA A 737 -10.77 -12.02 -20.37
CA ALA A 737 -12.01 -11.40 -20.84
C ALA A 737 -12.99 -12.41 -21.47
N GLY A 738 -12.50 -13.55 -21.98
CA GLY A 738 -13.36 -14.63 -22.46
C GLY A 738 -14.02 -15.42 -21.32
N ASN A 739 -15.26 -15.90 -21.50
CA ASN A 739 -15.93 -16.84 -20.58
C ASN A 739 -15.28 -18.24 -20.56
N SER A 740 -14.22 -18.44 -21.34
CA SER A 740 -13.33 -19.58 -21.17
C SER A 740 -12.61 -19.40 -19.84
N GLN A 741 -13.11 -20.04 -18.78
CA GLN A 741 -12.27 -20.30 -17.61
C GLN A 741 -10.94 -20.85 -18.16
N PRO A 742 -9.78 -20.33 -17.73
CA PRO A 742 -8.52 -20.98 -18.06
C PRO A 742 -8.68 -22.44 -17.66
N ALA A 743 -8.66 -23.37 -18.63
CA ALA A 743 -8.72 -24.81 -18.35
C ALA A 743 -7.73 -25.10 -17.20
N LEU A 744 -8.15 -25.82 -16.15
CA LEU A 744 -7.33 -26.05 -14.95
C LEU A 744 -5.85 -26.21 -15.33
N ALA A 745 -4.98 -25.39 -14.71
CA ALA A 745 -3.54 -25.45 -15.00
C ALA A 745 -3.09 -26.92 -14.96
N PRO A 746 -2.32 -27.41 -15.94
CA PRO A 746 -1.76 -28.75 -15.82
C PRO A 746 -0.99 -28.78 -14.50
N ALA A 747 -1.25 -29.80 -13.68
CA ALA A 747 -0.54 -29.97 -12.43
C ALA A 747 0.97 -29.94 -12.75
N PRO A 748 1.79 -29.22 -11.96
CA PRO A 748 3.23 -29.29 -12.13
C PRO A 748 3.66 -30.75 -12.08
N VAL A 749 4.77 -31.09 -12.74
CA VAL A 749 5.32 -32.43 -12.58
C VAL A 749 5.86 -32.51 -11.16
N GLU A 750 5.13 -33.17 -10.28
CA GLU A 750 5.53 -33.38 -8.90
C GLU A 750 6.24 -34.72 -8.75
N ARG A 751 7.38 -34.71 -8.04
CA ARG A 751 8.14 -35.90 -7.66
C ARG A 751 8.51 -35.80 -6.19
N HIS A 752 8.11 -36.82 -5.44
CA HIS A 752 8.43 -36.94 -4.03
C HIS A 752 9.51 -37.99 -3.86
N LEU A 753 10.69 -37.57 -3.44
CA LEU A 753 11.77 -38.49 -3.08
C LEU A 753 11.58 -38.88 -1.62
N THR A 754 11.58 -40.18 -1.35
CA THR A 754 11.31 -40.74 0.00
C THR A 754 12.47 -40.50 0.96
N GLN A 755 13.65 -40.21 0.45
CA GLN A 755 14.86 -40.00 1.23
C GLN A 755 14.90 -38.56 1.81
N PRO A 756 15.49 -38.37 3.01
CA PRO A 756 15.61 -37.04 3.62
C PRO A 756 16.63 -36.14 2.91
N ALA A 757 17.52 -36.74 2.13
CA ALA A 757 18.50 -36.07 1.29
C ALA A 757 18.55 -36.77 -0.09
N ALA A 758 18.94 -36.06 -1.13
CA ALA A 758 18.96 -36.58 -2.49
C ALA A 758 20.04 -35.91 -3.36
N THR A 759 20.56 -36.67 -4.33
CA THR A 759 21.47 -36.19 -5.37
C THR A 759 20.69 -35.95 -6.66
N LEU A 760 20.55 -34.68 -7.04
CA LEU A 760 20.01 -34.27 -8.34
C LEU A 760 21.16 -34.04 -9.33
N THR A 761 21.16 -34.77 -10.44
CA THR A 761 22.17 -34.64 -11.50
C THR A 761 21.61 -33.89 -12.71
N LEU A 762 22.35 -32.89 -13.20
CA LEU A 762 21.99 -32.09 -14.36
C LEU A 762 23.04 -32.24 -15.46
N LEU A 763 22.57 -32.52 -16.68
CA LEU A 763 23.39 -32.59 -17.88
C LEU A 763 23.19 -31.33 -18.71
N GLY A 764 24.29 -30.84 -19.28
CA GLY A 764 24.29 -29.77 -20.28
C GLY A 764 23.66 -30.18 -21.61
N ASP A 765 24.02 -29.45 -22.67
CA ASP A 765 23.39 -29.59 -23.99
C ASP A 765 23.51 -31.04 -24.48
N THR A 766 22.36 -31.64 -24.79
CA THR A 766 22.21 -33.06 -25.11
C THR A 766 21.46 -33.24 -26.42
N TYR A 767 22.11 -33.83 -27.42
CA TYR A 767 21.59 -34.16 -28.73
C TYR A 767 22.40 -35.30 -29.38
N PHE A 768 21.71 -36.33 -29.89
CA PHE A 768 22.35 -37.51 -30.50
C PHE A 768 22.92 -37.28 -31.90
N GLY A 769 22.61 -36.14 -32.53
CA GLY A 769 23.34 -35.65 -33.70
C GLY A 769 22.78 -36.06 -35.06
N GLU A 770 21.56 -36.59 -35.14
CA GLU A 770 20.95 -37.15 -36.35
C GLU A 770 20.99 -36.20 -37.55
N TRP A 771 20.79 -34.90 -37.33
CA TRP A 771 20.92 -33.86 -38.33
C TRP A 771 22.36 -33.73 -38.85
N TYR A 772 23.35 -33.77 -37.96
CA TYR A 772 24.76 -33.78 -38.36
C TYR A 772 25.15 -35.09 -39.04
N THR A 773 24.66 -36.22 -38.54
CA THR A 773 24.88 -37.56 -39.11
C THR A 773 24.37 -37.63 -40.54
N ARG A 774 23.14 -37.17 -40.84
CA ARG A 774 22.62 -37.10 -42.21
C ARG A 774 23.55 -36.29 -43.14
N ARG A 775 24.09 -35.17 -42.67
CA ARG A 775 25.03 -34.33 -43.45
C ARG A 775 26.41 -34.96 -43.62
N ARG A 776 26.90 -35.70 -42.62
CA ARG A 776 28.16 -36.45 -42.69
C ARG A 776 28.02 -37.65 -43.64
N GLN A 777 26.94 -38.41 -43.51
CA GLN A 777 26.61 -39.54 -44.37
C GLN A 777 26.49 -39.12 -45.84
N ALA A 778 25.83 -37.98 -46.14
CA ALA A 778 25.75 -37.43 -47.49
C ALA A 778 27.13 -37.07 -48.11
N ARG A 779 28.18 -36.94 -47.29
CA ARG A 779 29.56 -36.70 -47.71
C ARG A 779 30.43 -37.96 -47.65
N GLY A 780 29.84 -39.13 -47.42
CA GLY A 780 30.57 -40.39 -47.23
C GLY A 780 31.40 -40.43 -45.94
N ILE A 781 31.08 -39.60 -44.94
CA ILE A 781 31.77 -39.56 -43.66
C ILE A 781 30.97 -40.39 -42.65
N ASP A 782 31.57 -41.48 -42.20
CA ASP A 782 31.03 -42.35 -41.17
C ASP A 782 31.26 -41.75 -39.77
N ASP A 783 30.32 -41.92 -38.86
CA ASP A 783 30.35 -41.36 -37.51
C ASP A 783 29.90 -42.36 -36.44
N ALA A 784 30.00 -41.95 -35.18
CA ALA A 784 29.70 -42.84 -34.07
C ALA A 784 28.24 -43.30 -34.03
N LEU A 785 27.28 -42.44 -34.41
CA LEU A 785 25.86 -42.81 -34.38
C LEU A 785 25.55 -43.87 -35.44
N GLN A 786 26.16 -43.78 -36.63
CA GLN A 786 26.06 -44.80 -37.68
C GLN A 786 26.67 -46.14 -37.26
N ARG A 787 27.85 -46.13 -36.64
CA ARG A 787 28.60 -47.36 -36.29
C ARG A 787 28.13 -48.06 -35.03
N HIS A 788 27.77 -47.29 -34.00
CA HIS A 788 27.63 -47.78 -32.64
C HIS A 788 26.26 -47.44 -32.02
N GLY A 789 25.42 -46.69 -32.72
CA GLY A 789 24.10 -46.31 -32.25
C GLY A 789 24.11 -45.26 -31.13
N TYR A 790 22.93 -45.04 -30.55
CA TYR A 790 22.67 -43.93 -29.61
C TYR A 790 23.41 -44.06 -28.26
N ASP A 791 23.76 -45.28 -27.85
CA ASP A 791 24.36 -45.54 -26.54
C ASP A 791 25.84 -45.14 -26.45
N HIS A 792 26.54 -45.10 -27.60
CA HIS A 792 27.99 -44.90 -27.66
C HIS A 792 28.43 -43.62 -26.94
N SER A 793 27.67 -42.54 -27.12
CA SER A 793 28.03 -41.24 -26.59
C SER A 793 27.91 -41.14 -25.06
N PHE A 794 27.11 -42.00 -24.43
CA PHE A 794 26.97 -42.01 -22.97
C PHE A 794 27.96 -42.95 -22.27
N ALA A 795 28.54 -43.93 -22.99
CA ALA A 795 29.24 -45.05 -22.37
C ALA A 795 30.35 -44.64 -21.37
N ALA A 796 31.15 -43.62 -21.70
CA ALA A 796 32.26 -43.18 -20.84
C ALA A 796 31.83 -42.24 -19.69
N ILE A 797 30.64 -41.63 -19.76
CA ILE A 797 30.11 -40.76 -18.69
C ILE A 797 28.99 -41.42 -17.87
N ALA A 798 28.45 -42.56 -18.30
CA ALA A 798 27.43 -43.31 -17.56
C ALA A 798 27.83 -43.57 -16.08
N PRO A 799 29.10 -43.86 -15.74
CA PRO A 799 29.52 -43.96 -14.34
C PRO A 799 29.25 -42.70 -13.50
N LEU A 800 29.30 -41.51 -14.09
CA LEU A 800 29.02 -40.24 -13.42
C LEU A 800 27.51 -40.03 -13.17
N LEU A 801 26.65 -40.74 -13.89
CA LEU A 801 25.19 -40.66 -13.71
C LEU A 801 24.68 -41.65 -12.64
N ARG A 802 25.42 -42.75 -12.41
CA ARG A 802 25.08 -43.75 -11.39
C ARG A 802 25.01 -43.14 -9.98
N GLY A 803 24.01 -43.54 -9.21
CA GLY A 803 23.80 -43.08 -7.83
C GLY A 803 23.08 -41.73 -7.71
N SER A 804 22.59 -41.16 -8.81
CA SER A 804 21.68 -40.02 -8.80
C SER A 804 20.28 -40.48 -8.40
N ASP A 805 19.59 -39.73 -7.54
CA ASP A 805 18.20 -39.98 -7.19
C ASP A 805 17.22 -39.37 -8.21
N PHE A 806 17.70 -38.37 -8.96
CA PHE A 806 16.97 -37.76 -10.06
C PHE A 806 17.95 -37.18 -11.09
N THR A 807 17.72 -37.40 -12.39
CA THR A 807 18.59 -36.91 -13.45
C THR A 807 17.81 -36.11 -14.50
N LEU A 808 18.32 -34.93 -14.88
CA LEU A 808 17.71 -34.03 -15.85
C LEU A 808 18.72 -33.62 -16.93
N ALA A 809 18.33 -33.67 -18.20
CA ALA A 809 19.17 -33.24 -19.33
C ALA A 809 18.58 -32.05 -20.11
N ASN A 810 19.41 -31.08 -20.53
CA ASN A 810 19.00 -30.07 -21.51
C ASN A 810 18.96 -30.69 -22.92
N PHE A 811 17.77 -30.99 -23.45
CA PHE A 811 17.64 -31.74 -24.71
C PHE A 811 17.39 -30.80 -25.90
N GLU A 812 18.25 -30.84 -26.91
CA GLU A 812 18.35 -29.82 -27.96
C GLU A 812 17.94 -30.30 -29.36
N ALA A 813 16.80 -30.98 -29.44
CA ALA A 813 16.18 -31.28 -30.72
C ALA A 813 14.66 -31.38 -30.61
N ALA A 814 13.97 -31.08 -31.72
CA ALA A 814 12.59 -31.49 -31.89
C ALA A 814 12.54 -32.97 -32.29
N LEU A 815 11.87 -33.80 -31.51
CA LEU A 815 11.65 -35.21 -31.82
C LEU A 815 10.45 -35.33 -32.74
N THR A 816 10.70 -35.53 -34.04
CA THR A 816 9.65 -35.70 -35.04
C THR A 816 10.24 -36.22 -36.35
N THR A 817 9.44 -36.96 -37.10
CA THR A 817 9.69 -37.31 -38.51
C THR A 817 8.92 -36.40 -39.48
N ASP A 818 7.93 -35.66 -39.00
CA ASP A 818 7.20 -34.63 -39.77
C ASP A 818 7.96 -33.31 -39.74
N LEU A 819 8.40 -32.87 -40.92
CA LEU A 819 9.14 -31.62 -41.15
C LEU A 819 8.33 -30.58 -41.94
N SER A 820 7.03 -30.82 -42.15
CA SER A 820 6.15 -29.94 -42.95
C SER A 820 6.07 -28.51 -42.40
N ALA A 821 6.21 -28.34 -41.09
CA ALA A 821 6.20 -27.07 -40.38
C ALA A 821 7.60 -26.61 -39.90
N SER A 822 8.66 -27.16 -40.50
CA SER A 822 10.04 -26.82 -40.17
C SER A 822 10.31 -25.31 -40.24
N LEU A 823 11.14 -24.82 -39.32
CA LEU A 823 11.64 -23.45 -39.33
C LEU A 823 12.85 -23.25 -40.26
N GLU A 824 13.17 -24.24 -41.10
CA GLU A 824 14.25 -24.14 -42.08
C GLU A 824 14.06 -22.92 -42.99
N GLY A 825 15.15 -22.20 -43.26
CA GLY A 825 15.12 -20.92 -43.98
C GLY A 825 14.77 -19.70 -43.12
N ARG A 826 14.13 -19.89 -41.95
CA ARG A 826 13.87 -18.83 -40.95
C ARG A 826 14.86 -18.89 -39.78
N LYS A 827 15.29 -20.11 -39.41
CA LYS A 827 16.29 -20.37 -38.38
C LYS A 827 17.52 -21.06 -38.99
N PRO A 828 18.76 -20.68 -38.58
CA PRO A 828 19.98 -21.22 -39.19
C PRO A 828 20.20 -22.72 -38.95
N PHE A 829 19.71 -23.26 -37.82
CA PHE A 829 19.87 -24.66 -37.45
C PHE A 829 18.53 -25.19 -36.95
N CYS A 830 17.99 -26.20 -37.64
CA CYS A 830 16.77 -26.91 -37.26
C CYS A 830 17.10 -28.37 -36.93
N LEU A 831 17.36 -28.64 -35.65
CA LEU A 831 17.79 -29.95 -35.15
C LEU A 831 16.57 -30.83 -34.89
N THR A 832 16.57 -31.98 -35.54
CA THR A 832 15.50 -32.99 -35.44
C THR A 832 16.10 -34.34 -35.11
N GLY A 833 15.35 -35.16 -34.37
CA GLY A 833 15.76 -36.50 -33.95
C GLY A 833 14.61 -37.50 -34.01
N ASP A 834 14.95 -38.79 -33.95
CA ASP A 834 13.95 -39.86 -33.95
C ASP A 834 13.27 -39.95 -32.56
N PRO A 835 11.93 -39.85 -32.47
CA PRO A 835 11.24 -39.88 -31.18
C PRO A 835 11.49 -41.13 -30.36
N ALA A 836 11.38 -42.32 -30.96
CA ALA A 836 11.45 -43.58 -30.24
C ALA A 836 12.89 -43.88 -29.81
N ALA A 837 13.86 -43.72 -30.71
CA ALA A 837 15.26 -44.02 -30.44
C ALA A 837 15.86 -43.06 -29.41
N SER A 838 15.56 -41.76 -29.50
CA SER A 838 16.06 -40.76 -28.55
C SER A 838 15.54 -41.02 -27.14
N VAL A 839 14.23 -41.27 -27.00
CA VAL A 839 13.60 -41.58 -25.72
C VAL A 839 14.15 -42.87 -25.12
N ALA A 840 14.28 -43.93 -25.92
CA ALA A 840 14.82 -45.21 -25.46
C ALA A 840 16.26 -45.06 -24.95
N ALA A 841 17.11 -44.33 -25.68
CA ALA A 841 18.50 -44.07 -25.29
C ALA A 841 18.60 -43.27 -23.98
N LEU A 842 17.81 -42.22 -23.81
CA LEU A 842 17.80 -41.42 -22.57
C LEU A 842 17.29 -42.23 -21.37
N ARG A 843 16.21 -43.01 -21.54
CA ARG A 843 15.69 -43.89 -20.48
C ARG A 843 16.74 -44.90 -20.00
N LYS A 844 17.50 -45.48 -20.92
CA LYS A 844 18.55 -46.46 -20.60
C LYS A 844 19.64 -45.87 -19.69
N GLN A 845 19.86 -44.56 -19.77
CA GLN A 845 20.84 -43.85 -18.93
C GLN A 845 20.24 -43.31 -17.62
N GLY A 846 18.97 -43.57 -17.34
CA GLY A 846 18.29 -43.10 -16.12
C GLY A 846 17.97 -41.60 -16.14
N ILE A 847 17.68 -41.03 -17.32
CA ILE A 847 17.21 -39.65 -17.42
C ILE A 847 15.72 -39.59 -17.06
N ASP A 848 15.39 -38.90 -15.97
CA ASP A 848 14.02 -38.77 -15.45
C ASP A 848 13.25 -37.58 -16.05
N ALA A 849 13.98 -36.54 -16.47
CA ALA A 849 13.41 -35.33 -17.03
C ALA A 849 14.29 -34.69 -18.12
N VAL A 850 13.66 -33.92 -18.99
CA VAL A 850 14.33 -33.08 -19.99
C VAL A 850 13.89 -31.62 -19.88
N ALA A 851 14.86 -30.73 -19.98
CA ALA A 851 14.67 -29.32 -20.20
C ALA A 851 14.59 -29.04 -21.70
N LEU A 852 13.45 -28.50 -22.12
CA LEU A 852 13.15 -28.08 -23.50
C LEU A 852 13.13 -26.55 -23.64
N GLY A 853 13.43 -25.82 -22.56
CA GLY A 853 13.55 -24.37 -22.50
C GLY A 853 14.78 -23.84 -23.24
N ASN A 854 15.00 -24.26 -24.49
CA ASN A 854 16.15 -23.92 -25.31
C ASN A 854 15.73 -23.50 -26.72
N ASN A 855 16.71 -23.21 -27.57
CA ASN A 855 16.50 -22.72 -28.93
C ASN A 855 16.05 -23.81 -29.93
N HIS A 856 15.88 -25.07 -29.56
CA HIS A 856 15.66 -26.18 -30.52
C HIS A 856 14.29 -26.89 -30.42
N ALA A 857 13.51 -26.68 -29.35
CA ALA A 857 12.22 -27.36 -29.15
C ALA A 857 11.13 -27.04 -30.20
N MET A 858 11.25 -25.91 -30.92
CA MET A 858 10.31 -25.47 -31.96
C MET A 858 10.85 -25.65 -33.39
N ASP A 859 11.96 -26.35 -33.58
CA ASP A 859 12.65 -26.41 -34.88
C ASP A 859 11.82 -27.02 -36.01
N ALA A 860 10.90 -27.91 -35.66
CA ALA A 860 9.91 -28.48 -36.57
C ALA A 860 8.50 -27.87 -36.41
N GLY A 861 8.43 -26.65 -35.90
CA GLY A 861 7.19 -25.92 -35.69
C GLY A 861 6.29 -26.55 -34.61
N LEU A 862 5.02 -26.17 -34.63
CA LEU A 862 4.03 -26.65 -33.65
C LEU A 862 3.82 -28.18 -33.71
N PRO A 863 3.68 -28.82 -34.89
CA PRO A 863 3.60 -30.30 -34.96
C PRO A 863 4.82 -30.99 -34.33
N GLY A 864 6.03 -30.46 -34.56
CA GLY A 864 7.25 -30.97 -33.95
C GLY A 864 7.27 -30.84 -32.42
N LEU A 865 6.82 -29.70 -31.88
CA LEU A 865 6.67 -29.53 -30.43
C LEU A 865 5.68 -30.54 -29.83
N HIS A 866 4.52 -30.72 -30.47
CA HIS A 866 3.53 -31.71 -30.05
C HIS A 866 4.12 -33.13 -30.04
N SER A 867 4.79 -33.53 -31.11
CA SER A 867 5.44 -34.84 -31.21
C SER A 867 6.51 -35.04 -30.15
N THR A 868 7.31 -33.99 -29.87
CA THR A 868 8.35 -34.02 -28.83
C THR A 868 7.76 -34.23 -27.44
N LEU A 869 6.75 -33.45 -27.06
CA LEU A 869 6.10 -33.55 -25.76
C LEU A 869 5.40 -34.92 -25.59
N ALA A 870 4.75 -35.42 -26.64
CA ALA A 870 4.12 -36.73 -26.64
C ALA A 870 5.13 -37.86 -26.45
N ALA A 871 6.23 -37.86 -27.22
CA ALA A 871 7.25 -38.89 -27.17
C ALA A 871 7.89 -39.03 -25.79
N PHE A 872 8.25 -37.92 -25.15
CA PHE A 872 8.80 -37.95 -23.80
C PHE A 872 7.77 -38.39 -22.75
N ASN A 873 6.53 -37.92 -22.85
CA ASN A 873 5.46 -38.29 -21.92
C ASN A 873 5.12 -39.80 -22.00
N GLU A 874 4.95 -40.35 -23.20
CA GLU A 874 4.79 -41.79 -23.44
C GLU A 874 6.01 -42.58 -22.99
N GLY A 875 7.19 -41.98 -23.16
CA GLY A 875 8.46 -42.44 -22.64
C GLY A 875 8.64 -42.33 -21.12
N GLY A 876 7.69 -41.79 -20.37
CA GLY A 876 7.81 -41.61 -18.92
C GLY A 876 8.91 -40.63 -18.47
N ILE A 877 9.42 -39.80 -19.39
CA ILE A 877 10.39 -38.74 -19.11
C ILE A 877 9.62 -37.43 -18.96
N ALA A 878 9.81 -36.73 -17.85
CA ALA A 878 9.15 -35.45 -17.61
C ALA A 878 9.72 -34.34 -18.52
N CYS A 879 8.88 -33.40 -18.95
CA CYS A 879 9.32 -32.22 -19.72
C CYS A 879 9.07 -30.92 -18.96
N ILE A 880 10.03 -30.00 -19.04
CA ILE A 880 9.86 -28.61 -18.59
C ILE A 880 10.40 -27.63 -19.62
N GLY A 881 9.88 -26.40 -19.62
CA GLY A 881 10.40 -25.30 -20.43
C GLY A 881 9.83 -25.18 -21.85
N ALA A 882 8.90 -26.03 -22.25
CA ALA A 882 8.12 -25.89 -23.48
C ALA A 882 6.71 -26.48 -23.30
N GLY A 883 5.73 -25.98 -24.05
CA GLY A 883 4.34 -26.39 -23.88
C GLY A 883 3.38 -25.83 -24.92
N LEU A 884 2.15 -26.33 -24.90
CA LEU A 884 1.07 -25.94 -25.82
C LEU A 884 0.41 -24.61 -25.45
N ASP A 885 0.73 -24.08 -24.27
CA ASP A 885 0.47 -22.72 -23.86
C ASP A 885 1.54 -22.28 -22.84
N ALA A 886 1.52 -21.00 -22.43
CA ALA A 886 2.44 -20.52 -21.40
C ALA A 886 2.27 -21.17 -20.03
N ARG A 887 1.12 -21.77 -19.69
CA ARG A 887 0.94 -22.42 -18.39
C ARG A 887 1.74 -23.71 -18.35
N GLN A 888 1.66 -24.52 -19.40
CA GLN A 888 2.47 -25.73 -19.54
C GLN A 888 3.96 -25.37 -19.69
N ALA A 889 4.30 -24.42 -20.57
CA ALA A 889 5.70 -24.12 -20.86
C ALA A 889 6.47 -23.61 -19.64
N HIS A 890 5.85 -22.75 -18.82
CA HIS A 890 6.47 -22.21 -17.61
C HIS A 890 6.25 -23.09 -16.38
N ALA A 891 5.54 -24.21 -16.47
CA ALA A 891 5.33 -25.08 -15.31
C ALA A 891 6.69 -25.62 -14.79
N PRO A 892 6.99 -25.50 -13.49
CA PRO A 892 8.21 -26.08 -12.94
C PRO A 892 8.08 -27.59 -12.76
N LEU A 893 9.22 -28.25 -12.74
CA LEU A 893 9.38 -29.54 -12.09
C LEU A 893 9.49 -29.28 -10.58
N VAL A 894 8.65 -29.93 -9.79
CA VAL A 894 8.65 -29.78 -8.32
C VAL A 894 9.22 -31.06 -7.71
N LEU A 895 10.41 -30.95 -7.14
CA LEU A 895 11.02 -32.03 -6.36
C LEU A 895 10.79 -31.78 -4.87
N THR A 896 10.29 -32.78 -4.16
CA THR A 896 10.17 -32.74 -2.69
C THR A 896 11.20 -33.69 -2.07
N VAL A 897 12.09 -33.16 -1.23
CA VAL A 897 13.15 -33.91 -0.54
C VAL A 897 13.14 -33.52 0.93
N GLY A 898 13.03 -34.49 1.85
CA GLY A 898 13.00 -34.21 3.29
C GLY A 898 11.94 -33.18 3.71
N GLY A 899 10.79 -33.13 3.03
CA GLY A 899 9.71 -32.17 3.28
C GLY A 899 9.92 -30.77 2.68
N ARG A 900 11.08 -30.48 2.07
CA ARG A 900 11.32 -29.22 1.32
C ARG A 900 10.97 -29.36 -0.14
N GLN A 901 10.45 -28.28 -0.73
CA GLN A 901 10.17 -28.18 -2.16
C GLN A 901 11.27 -27.42 -2.90
N TYR A 902 11.67 -27.97 -4.04
CA TYR A 902 12.58 -27.39 -5.02
C TYR A 902 11.85 -27.25 -6.35
N LYS A 903 11.74 -26.02 -6.86
CA LYS A 903 11.06 -25.74 -8.14
C LYS A 903 12.09 -25.45 -9.21
N ILE A 904 12.16 -26.33 -10.20
CA ILE A 904 13.11 -26.26 -11.30
C ILE A 904 12.39 -25.75 -12.55
N PHE A 905 12.81 -24.59 -13.02
CA PHE A 905 12.32 -23.95 -14.23
C PHE A 905 13.34 -24.09 -15.35
N SER A 906 12.89 -24.22 -16.59
CA SER A 906 13.75 -24.19 -17.78
C SER A 906 13.22 -23.15 -18.76
N ALA A 907 14.08 -22.32 -19.33
CA ALA A 907 13.67 -21.28 -20.25
C ALA A 907 14.81 -20.73 -21.11
N TYR A 908 14.43 -20.22 -22.29
CA TYR A 908 15.32 -19.65 -23.28
C TYR A 908 15.35 -18.12 -23.19
N TRP A 909 16.52 -17.49 -23.33
CA TRP A 909 16.59 -16.02 -23.36
C TRP A 909 15.86 -15.43 -24.58
N TYR A 910 15.30 -14.24 -24.42
CA TYR A 910 14.57 -13.56 -25.49
C TYR A 910 15.49 -13.13 -26.63
N ARG A 911 15.13 -13.50 -27.87
CA ARG A 911 15.70 -12.98 -29.11
C ARG A 911 14.60 -12.44 -30.00
N ARG A 912 14.78 -11.19 -30.44
CA ARG A 912 13.78 -10.48 -31.24
C ARG A 912 13.40 -11.23 -32.52
N TYR A 913 14.37 -11.74 -33.29
CA TYR A 913 14.07 -12.46 -34.53
C TYR A 913 13.34 -13.78 -34.28
N MET A 914 13.65 -14.50 -33.20
CA MET A 914 12.93 -15.74 -32.84
C MET A 914 11.46 -15.46 -32.52
N GLU A 915 11.17 -14.36 -31.83
CA GLU A 915 9.79 -13.96 -31.61
C GLU A 915 9.14 -13.53 -32.92
N GLN A 916 9.68 -12.50 -33.58
CA GLN A 916 9.04 -11.85 -34.73
C GLN A 916 8.94 -12.74 -35.96
N GLU A 917 9.96 -13.54 -36.23
CA GLU A 917 10.06 -14.36 -37.43
C GLU A 917 9.74 -15.81 -37.19
N CYS A 918 9.63 -16.33 -35.95
CA CYS A 918 9.34 -17.75 -35.71
C CYS A 918 8.18 -18.00 -34.73
N ALA A 919 7.64 -16.97 -34.06
CA ALA A 919 6.63 -17.11 -33.00
C ALA A 919 7.06 -18.13 -31.91
N PHE A 920 8.34 -18.11 -31.56
CA PHE A 920 9.02 -19.20 -30.84
C PHE A 920 8.61 -19.36 -29.37
N TYR A 921 8.30 -18.26 -28.68
CA TYR A 921 8.10 -18.28 -27.23
C TYR A 921 6.63 -18.53 -26.86
N ALA A 922 6.39 -19.23 -25.76
CA ALA A 922 5.05 -19.42 -25.22
C ALA A 922 4.48 -18.11 -24.65
N ARG A 923 3.20 -17.86 -24.89
CA ARG A 923 2.40 -16.76 -24.31
C ARG A 923 1.09 -17.32 -23.74
N PRO A 924 0.34 -16.59 -22.90
CA PRO A 924 -0.90 -17.09 -22.28
C PRO A 924 -1.83 -17.85 -23.23
N ARG A 925 -1.95 -17.43 -24.50
CA ARG A 925 -2.75 -18.12 -25.53
C ARG A 925 -1.95 -18.76 -26.67
N ARG A 926 -0.61 -18.87 -26.55
CA ARG A 926 0.26 -19.38 -27.61
C ARG A 926 1.23 -20.45 -27.09
N ALA A 927 1.29 -21.58 -27.80
CA ALA A 927 2.30 -22.62 -27.60
C ALA A 927 3.72 -22.12 -27.85
N GLY A 928 4.72 -22.79 -27.28
CA GLY A 928 6.12 -22.52 -27.56
C GLY A 928 7.03 -22.81 -26.37
N VAL A 929 8.18 -22.16 -26.38
CA VAL A 929 9.22 -22.30 -25.36
C VAL A 929 9.09 -21.24 -24.27
N ALA A 930 9.30 -21.62 -23.02
CA ALA A 930 9.37 -20.68 -21.91
C ALA A 930 10.49 -19.65 -22.12
N CYS A 931 10.19 -18.39 -21.82
CA CYS A 931 11.15 -17.30 -21.96
C CYS A 931 11.76 -16.96 -20.59
N LEU A 932 13.03 -16.53 -20.56
CA LEU A 932 13.64 -15.98 -19.33
C LEU A 932 13.07 -14.61 -18.91
N SER A 933 12.07 -14.12 -19.66
CA SER A 933 11.27 -12.94 -19.35
C SER A 933 9.78 -13.31 -19.35
N GLY A 934 8.89 -12.36 -19.11
CA GLY A 934 7.46 -12.62 -19.09
C GLY A 934 7.04 -13.56 -17.96
N GLY A 935 6.39 -14.67 -18.32
CA GLY A 935 5.79 -15.61 -17.37
C GLY A 935 6.74 -16.15 -16.30
N LEU A 936 7.99 -16.46 -16.64
CA LEU A 936 8.95 -16.94 -15.65
C LEU A 936 9.25 -15.90 -14.57
N LEU A 937 9.44 -14.63 -14.94
CA LEU A 937 9.71 -13.57 -13.97
C LEU A 937 8.52 -13.38 -13.03
N GLU A 938 7.30 -13.46 -13.56
CA GLU A 938 6.08 -13.37 -12.76
C GLU A 938 5.94 -14.54 -11.79
N GLN A 939 6.24 -15.77 -12.22
CA GLN A 939 6.20 -16.94 -11.35
C GLN A 939 7.27 -16.89 -10.25
N LEU A 940 8.51 -16.47 -10.56
CA LEU A 940 9.55 -16.31 -9.55
C LEU A 940 9.16 -15.26 -8.50
N ARG A 941 8.58 -14.12 -8.94
CA ARG A 941 8.09 -13.08 -8.03
C ARG A 941 6.96 -13.57 -7.15
N GLN A 942 6.01 -14.33 -7.72
CA GLN A 942 4.90 -14.93 -6.98
C GLN A 942 5.40 -15.93 -5.95
N GLU A 943 6.35 -16.80 -6.33
CA GLU A 943 6.92 -17.78 -5.41
C GLU A 943 7.66 -17.11 -4.26
N LYS A 944 8.52 -16.13 -4.57
CA LYS A 944 9.25 -15.32 -3.57
C LYS A 944 8.35 -14.61 -2.58
N ALA A 945 7.13 -14.24 -2.99
CA ALA A 945 6.17 -13.53 -2.15
C ALA A 945 5.35 -14.46 -1.22
N ARG A 946 5.51 -15.79 -1.31
CA ARG A 946 4.80 -16.75 -0.44
C ARG A 946 5.33 -16.70 0.99
N SER A 947 4.51 -17.13 1.95
CA SER A 947 4.92 -17.27 3.36
C SER A 947 6.02 -18.32 3.54
N HIS A 948 5.97 -19.39 2.76
CA HIS A 948 6.96 -20.47 2.72
C HIS A 948 7.38 -20.68 1.25
N PRO A 949 8.30 -19.88 0.72
CA PRO A 949 8.75 -20.01 -0.66
C PRO A 949 9.54 -21.32 -0.84
N ALA A 950 9.28 -22.02 -1.94
CA ALA A 950 10.14 -23.13 -2.37
C ALA A 950 11.52 -22.59 -2.80
N THR A 951 12.54 -23.46 -2.75
CA THR A 951 13.85 -23.12 -3.32
C THR A 951 13.78 -23.22 -4.84
N THR A 952 14.19 -22.17 -5.54
CA THR A 952 14.00 -22.05 -7.00
C THR A 952 15.31 -22.22 -7.76
N ILE A 953 15.28 -23.09 -8.77
CA ILE A 953 16.42 -23.39 -9.65
C ILE A 953 16.00 -23.04 -11.08
N VAL A 954 16.78 -22.23 -11.78
CA VAL A 954 16.52 -21.84 -13.16
C VAL A 954 17.60 -22.40 -14.08
N LEU A 955 17.19 -23.27 -15.00
CA LEU A 955 18.01 -23.78 -16.10
C LEU A 955 17.86 -22.80 -17.28
N ALA A 956 18.85 -21.93 -17.44
CA ALA A 956 18.80 -20.82 -18.38
C ALA A 956 19.59 -21.12 -19.65
N HIS A 957 18.90 -21.40 -20.75
CA HIS A 957 19.57 -21.55 -22.04
C HIS A 957 19.79 -20.16 -22.67
N TRP A 958 21.04 -19.76 -22.86
CA TRP A 958 21.41 -18.39 -23.26
C TRP A 958 22.84 -18.29 -23.81
N GLY A 959 23.28 -17.07 -24.11
CA GLY A 959 24.65 -16.82 -24.53
C GLY A 959 24.88 -17.05 -26.02
N LEU A 960 26.15 -16.95 -26.41
CA LEU A 960 26.59 -17.03 -27.79
C LEU A 960 27.54 -18.22 -27.94
N ASP A 961 27.37 -18.99 -29.00
CA ASP A 961 28.13 -20.20 -29.28
C ASP A 961 29.64 -19.93 -29.23
N TYR A 962 30.33 -20.73 -28.41
CA TYR A 962 31.78 -20.68 -28.19
C TYR A 962 32.28 -19.29 -27.77
N ARG A 963 31.59 -18.65 -26.83
CA ARG A 963 32.02 -17.40 -26.19
C ARG A 963 31.85 -17.47 -24.67
N TRP A 964 32.80 -16.88 -23.96
CA TRP A 964 32.70 -16.60 -22.53
C TRP A 964 31.52 -15.68 -22.20
N THR A 965 31.16 -15.62 -20.91
CA THR A 965 29.99 -14.89 -20.40
C THR A 965 29.93 -13.44 -20.86
N THR A 966 28.82 -13.10 -21.50
CA THR A 966 28.54 -11.75 -22.01
C THR A 966 27.89 -10.83 -20.98
N ALA A 967 27.98 -9.52 -21.16
CA ALA A 967 27.27 -8.53 -20.34
C ALA A 967 25.74 -8.76 -20.35
N GLY A 968 25.18 -9.21 -21.48
CA GLY A 968 23.76 -9.56 -21.61
C GLY A 968 23.35 -10.72 -20.70
N GLN A 969 24.16 -11.78 -20.62
CA GLN A 969 23.93 -12.89 -19.69
C GLN A 969 24.00 -12.41 -18.24
N ARG A 970 24.99 -11.59 -17.87
CA ARG A 970 25.08 -11.03 -16.50
C ARG A 970 23.86 -10.18 -16.14
N ALA A 971 23.37 -9.35 -17.07
CA ALA A 971 22.17 -8.55 -16.88
C ALA A 971 20.89 -9.39 -16.77
N GLN A 972 20.76 -10.47 -17.54
CA GLN A 972 19.63 -11.41 -17.44
C GLN A 972 19.67 -12.19 -16.12
N ALA A 973 20.83 -12.69 -15.71
CA ALA A 973 21.01 -13.39 -14.43
C ALA A 973 20.63 -12.50 -13.24
N LYS A 974 21.03 -11.22 -13.27
CA LYS A 974 20.63 -10.24 -12.26
C LYS A 974 19.11 -10.08 -12.19
N ARG A 975 18.41 -10.02 -13.32
CA ARG A 975 16.93 -9.92 -13.36
C ARG A 975 16.24 -11.15 -12.76
N LEU A 976 16.72 -12.35 -13.08
CA LEU A 976 16.20 -13.60 -12.52
C LEU A 976 16.43 -13.68 -11.00
N SER A 977 17.62 -13.30 -10.55
CA SER A 977 17.96 -13.20 -9.12
C SER A 977 17.06 -12.20 -8.37
N GLU A 978 16.87 -10.99 -8.93
CA GLU A 978 15.97 -9.98 -8.36
C GLU A 978 14.51 -10.50 -8.28
N ALA A 979 14.06 -11.24 -9.29
CA ALA A 979 12.73 -11.84 -9.36
C ALA A 979 12.54 -12.98 -8.33
N GLY A 980 13.59 -13.72 -7.98
CA GLY A 980 13.54 -14.73 -6.91
C GLY A 980 14.31 -16.01 -7.14
N ALA A 981 15.07 -16.14 -8.24
CA ALA A 981 15.87 -17.34 -8.49
C ALA A 981 16.98 -17.52 -7.42
N ASP A 982 17.04 -18.68 -6.76
CA ASP A 982 18.08 -18.99 -5.77
C ASP A 982 19.35 -19.56 -6.43
N LEU A 983 19.18 -20.39 -7.45
CA LEU A 983 20.26 -20.97 -8.26
C LEU A 983 19.95 -20.83 -9.75
N ILE A 984 20.91 -20.34 -10.53
CA ILE A 984 20.80 -20.24 -11.98
C ILE A 984 21.93 -21.05 -12.60
N ILE A 985 21.58 -22.01 -13.46
CA ILE A 985 22.53 -22.86 -14.18
C ILE A 985 22.31 -22.63 -15.66
N GLY A 986 23.31 -22.07 -16.31
CA GLY A 986 23.26 -21.69 -17.71
C GLY A 986 23.75 -22.80 -18.65
N SER A 987 23.30 -22.74 -19.89
CA SER A 987 23.67 -23.62 -21.00
C SER A 987 23.53 -22.89 -22.36
N GLY A 988 23.98 -23.47 -23.48
CA GLY A 988 23.84 -22.89 -24.82
C GLY A 988 25.09 -22.31 -25.52
N PRO A 989 26.14 -21.83 -24.83
CA PRO A 989 27.41 -21.51 -25.50
C PRO A 989 28.18 -22.75 -26.00
N HIS A 990 27.71 -23.96 -25.73
CA HIS A 990 28.38 -25.25 -26.01
C HIS A 990 29.75 -25.47 -25.32
N MET A 991 30.13 -24.59 -24.39
CA MET A 991 31.33 -24.67 -23.57
C MET A 991 31.03 -24.24 -22.13
N VAL A 992 31.82 -24.68 -21.16
CA VAL A 992 31.76 -24.20 -19.77
C VAL A 992 32.09 -22.71 -19.66
N SER A 993 31.56 -22.04 -18.62
CA SER A 993 31.86 -20.63 -18.33
C SER A 993 32.04 -20.37 -16.83
N ASP A 994 32.35 -19.12 -16.46
CA ASP A 994 32.53 -18.69 -15.07
C ASP A 994 31.25 -18.82 -14.23
N ALA A 995 31.42 -18.68 -12.92
CA ALA A 995 30.33 -18.65 -11.94
C ALA A 995 30.48 -17.44 -11.02
N ALA A 996 29.36 -16.89 -10.57
CA ALA A 996 29.33 -15.71 -9.71
C ALA A 996 28.17 -15.78 -8.69
N ARG A 997 28.34 -15.07 -7.57
CA ARG A 997 27.27 -14.86 -6.58
C ARG A 997 26.65 -13.47 -6.80
N LEU A 998 25.32 -13.41 -6.97
CA LEU A 998 24.55 -12.19 -7.16
C LEU A 998 23.61 -12.00 -5.97
N GLY A 999 24.07 -11.27 -4.96
CA GLY A 999 23.36 -11.21 -3.67
C GLY A 999 23.31 -12.59 -3.03
N GLU A 1000 22.10 -13.11 -2.84
CA GLU A 1000 21.89 -14.45 -2.30
C GLU A 1000 21.92 -15.56 -3.37
N SER A 1001 21.75 -15.21 -4.65
CA SER A 1001 21.67 -16.17 -5.73
C SER A 1001 23.05 -16.64 -6.17
N LEU A 1002 23.17 -17.94 -6.48
CA LEU A 1002 24.34 -18.48 -7.18
C LEU A 1002 24.06 -18.60 -8.69
N VAL A 1003 25.03 -18.24 -9.52
CA VAL A 1003 24.95 -18.36 -10.98
C VAL A 1003 26.15 -19.12 -11.51
N VAL A 1004 25.91 -20.19 -12.26
CA VAL A 1004 26.89 -20.85 -13.14
C VAL A 1004 26.49 -20.48 -14.57
N TYR A 1005 27.30 -19.68 -15.26
CA TYR A 1005 26.85 -19.06 -16.52
C TYR A 1005 26.76 -20.03 -17.70
N SER A 1006 27.54 -21.11 -17.69
CA SER A 1006 27.40 -22.19 -18.66
C SER A 1006 27.99 -23.49 -18.13
N ILE A 1007 27.25 -24.59 -18.30
CA ILE A 1007 27.74 -25.96 -18.08
C ILE A 1007 28.18 -26.66 -19.37
N GLY A 1008 28.03 -26.02 -20.54
CA GLY A 1008 28.46 -26.55 -21.83
C GLY A 1008 27.72 -27.81 -22.27
N ASN A 1009 28.35 -28.57 -23.17
CA ASN A 1009 27.76 -29.81 -23.71
C ASN A 1009 27.88 -30.97 -22.72
N ALA A 1010 26.89 -31.85 -22.71
CA ALA A 1010 27.03 -33.20 -22.19
C ALA A 1010 27.26 -34.18 -23.36
N VAL A 1011 26.19 -34.77 -23.90
CA VAL A 1011 26.21 -35.60 -25.10
C VAL A 1011 25.68 -34.78 -26.27
N PHE A 1012 26.53 -34.11 -27.03
CA PHE A 1012 26.06 -33.27 -28.15
C PHE A 1012 26.84 -33.60 -29.42
N ASN A 1013 26.27 -34.40 -30.32
CA ASN A 1013 27.00 -35.05 -31.41
C ASN A 1013 27.26 -34.17 -32.66
N SER A 1014 27.69 -32.92 -32.43
CA SER A 1014 28.23 -32.04 -33.46
C SER A 1014 29.72 -32.27 -33.70
N ASN A 1015 30.33 -31.57 -34.65
CA ASN A 1015 31.79 -31.63 -34.85
C ASN A 1015 32.56 -30.75 -33.85
N GLY A 1016 31.88 -29.87 -33.11
CA GLY A 1016 32.51 -28.81 -32.31
C GLY A 1016 33.19 -27.72 -33.16
N GLU A 1017 33.33 -26.52 -32.60
CA GLU A 1017 34.14 -25.42 -33.17
C GLU A 1017 35.26 -24.95 -32.21
N TYR A 1018 35.52 -25.72 -31.16
CA TYR A 1018 36.47 -25.39 -30.09
C TYR A 1018 37.85 -24.97 -30.61
N GLN A 1019 38.51 -25.85 -31.37
CA GLN A 1019 39.85 -25.59 -31.90
C GLN A 1019 39.88 -24.41 -32.88
N ALA A 1020 38.89 -24.31 -33.78
CA ALA A 1020 38.81 -23.24 -34.77
C ALA A 1020 38.63 -21.86 -34.13
N ARG A 1021 38.03 -21.81 -32.93
CA ARG A 1021 37.77 -20.58 -32.17
C ARG A 1021 38.72 -20.37 -31.00
N GLY A 1022 39.66 -21.29 -30.77
CA GLY A 1022 40.60 -21.26 -29.65
C GLY A 1022 39.93 -21.37 -28.28
N MET A 1023 38.76 -22.03 -28.20
CA MET A 1023 37.94 -22.14 -26.98
C MET A 1023 38.08 -23.52 -26.32
N PRO A 1024 37.88 -23.62 -24.99
CA PRO A 1024 37.95 -24.89 -24.27
C PRO A 1024 36.87 -25.89 -24.71
N ALA A 1025 37.26 -27.15 -24.89
CA ALA A 1025 36.37 -28.25 -25.23
C ALA A 1025 35.93 -29.03 -23.99
N TYR A 1026 35.39 -28.31 -23.01
CA TYR A 1026 34.93 -28.88 -21.75
C TYR A 1026 33.43 -28.65 -21.56
N GLY A 1027 32.80 -29.60 -20.88
CA GLY A 1027 31.44 -29.53 -20.33
C GLY A 1027 31.43 -29.89 -18.84
N PHE A 1028 30.31 -29.66 -18.15
CA PHE A 1028 30.08 -30.07 -16.78
C PHE A 1028 28.85 -30.95 -16.66
N ILE A 1029 28.99 -32.05 -15.93
CA ILE A 1029 27.87 -32.73 -15.27
C ILE A 1029 27.74 -32.10 -13.88
N VAL A 1030 26.55 -31.61 -13.52
CA VAL A 1030 26.32 -30.98 -12.22
C VAL A 1030 25.65 -31.96 -11.27
N ARG A 1031 26.15 -32.10 -10.05
CA ARG A 1031 25.44 -32.77 -8.95
C ARG A 1031 25.05 -31.75 -7.88
N LEU A 1032 23.78 -31.75 -7.48
CA LEU A 1032 23.24 -30.97 -6.38
C LEU A 1032 22.90 -31.92 -5.24
N LEU A 1033 23.59 -31.76 -4.11
CA LEU A 1033 23.34 -32.49 -2.88
C LEU A 1033 22.28 -31.72 -2.07
N LEU A 1034 21.01 -32.14 -2.21
CA LEU A 1034 19.83 -31.50 -1.62
C LEU A 1034 19.43 -32.20 -0.31
N GLY A 1035 18.89 -31.46 0.64
CA GLY A 1035 18.42 -32.01 1.93
C GLY A 1035 19.54 -32.47 2.87
N HIS A 1036 20.81 -32.28 2.50
CA HIS A 1036 21.95 -32.58 3.38
C HIS A 1036 22.16 -31.48 4.44
N PRO A 1037 22.79 -31.79 5.60
CA PRO A 1037 23.21 -30.78 6.57
C PRO A 1037 24.14 -29.73 5.97
N THR A 1038 25.00 -30.15 5.03
CA THR A 1038 25.88 -29.29 4.24
C THR A 1038 25.50 -29.45 2.76
N PRO A 1039 24.46 -28.75 2.27
CA PRO A 1039 24.08 -28.85 0.87
C PRO A 1039 25.20 -28.33 -0.02
N GLN A 1040 25.38 -28.93 -1.20
CA GLN A 1040 26.54 -28.68 -2.05
C GLN A 1040 26.19 -28.73 -3.54
N ILE A 1041 26.85 -27.89 -4.34
CA ILE A 1041 26.92 -28.03 -5.79
C ILE A 1041 28.31 -28.59 -6.17
N GLN A 1042 28.31 -29.60 -7.04
CA GLN A 1042 29.51 -30.20 -7.62
C GLN A 1042 29.46 -30.07 -9.14
N LEU A 1043 30.52 -29.56 -9.76
CA LEU A 1043 30.70 -29.53 -11.21
C LEU A 1043 31.76 -30.57 -11.58
N LEU A 1044 31.35 -31.60 -12.31
CA LEU A 1044 32.19 -32.70 -12.77
C LEU A 1044 32.58 -32.45 -14.23
N PRO A 1045 33.82 -32.00 -14.50
CA PRO A 1045 34.26 -31.71 -15.87
C PRO A 1045 34.37 -32.96 -16.74
N ILE A 1046 33.90 -32.81 -17.97
CA ILE A 1046 34.02 -33.79 -19.05
C ILE A 1046 34.68 -33.15 -20.27
N TYR A 1047 35.44 -33.93 -21.02
CA TYR A 1047 36.05 -33.53 -22.28
C TYR A 1047 35.08 -33.80 -23.44
N THR A 1048 34.77 -32.77 -24.23
CA THR A 1048 33.67 -32.78 -25.22
C THR A 1048 34.13 -32.49 -26.65
N ASP A 1049 35.44 -32.57 -26.93
CA ASP A 1049 35.95 -32.49 -28.31
C ASP A 1049 35.60 -33.76 -29.10
N ASN A 1050 34.42 -33.75 -29.71
CA ASN A 1050 33.83 -34.92 -30.36
C ASN A 1050 34.69 -35.56 -31.45
N LYS A 1051 35.51 -34.78 -32.17
CA LYS A 1051 36.39 -35.35 -33.19
C LYS A 1051 37.54 -36.15 -32.57
N LYS A 1052 37.98 -35.78 -31.36
CA LYS A 1052 39.04 -36.48 -30.63
C LYS A 1052 38.51 -37.64 -29.80
N THR A 1053 37.29 -37.53 -29.30
CA THR A 1053 36.66 -38.58 -28.50
C THR A 1053 35.83 -39.56 -29.33
N PHE A 1054 35.77 -39.36 -30.64
CA PHE A 1054 34.85 -40.08 -31.52
C PHE A 1054 33.41 -40.05 -31.00
N TRP A 1055 32.94 -38.83 -30.67
CA TRP A 1055 31.60 -38.53 -30.15
C TRP A 1055 31.23 -39.28 -28.87
N GLN A 1056 32.23 -39.62 -28.05
CA GLN A 1056 32.07 -40.23 -26.72
C GLN A 1056 32.69 -39.32 -25.65
N PRO A 1057 31.97 -38.29 -25.15
CA PRO A 1057 32.46 -37.47 -24.05
C PRO A 1057 32.91 -38.35 -22.87
N ARG A 1058 33.94 -37.91 -22.15
CA ARG A 1058 34.55 -38.66 -21.04
C ARG A 1058 34.97 -37.74 -19.90
N PRO A 1059 35.13 -38.24 -18.67
CA PRO A 1059 35.77 -37.47 -17.59
C PRO A 1059 37.13 -36.91 -18.03
N VAL A 1060 37.46 -35.71 -17.55
CA VAL A 1060 38.79 -35.12 -17.77
C VAL A 1060 39.85 -35.84 -16.93
N ASN A 1061 41.08 -35.87 -17.41
CA ASN A 1061 42.24 -36.24 -16.59
C ASN A 1061 42.76 -35.04 -15.77
N GLU A 1062 43.75 -35.27 -14.90
CA GLU A 1062 44.28 -34.21 -14.01
C GLU A 1062 44.94 -33.04 -14.75
N ALA A 1063 45.58 -33.29 -15.90
CA ALA A 1063 46.21 -32.24 -16.70
C ALA A 1063 45.16 -31.36 -17.40
N GLU A 1064 44.14 -31.99 -17.99
CA GLU A 1064 42.96 -31.31 -18.55
C GLU A 1064 42.19 -30.54 -17.47
N PHE A 1065 42.08 -31.08 -16.25
CA PHE A 1065 41.46 -30.39 -15.13
C PHE A 1065 42.25 -29.16 -14.70
N ALA A 1066 43.58 -29.26 -14.58
CA ALA A 1066 44.44 -28.13 -14.23
C ALA A 1066 44.34 -26.99 -15.27
N ASP A 1067 44.32 -27.33 -16.55
CA ASP A 1067 44.10 -26.38 -17.66
C ASP A 1067 42.74 -25.68 -17.53
N LEU A 1068 41.66 -26.44 -17.33
CA LEU A 1068 40.32 -25.88 -17.12
C LEU A 1068 40.29 -24.91 -15.92
N LEU A 1069 40.88 -25.28 -14.78
CA LEU A 1069 40.92 -24.42 -13.60
C LEU A 1069 41.67 -23.11 -13.88
N ALA A 1070 42.77 -23.16 -14.65
CA ALA A 1070 43.51 -21.97 -15.03
C ALA A 1070 42.66 -21.04 -15.91
N GLN A 1071 41.93 -21.60 -16.88
CA GLN A 1071 41.04 -20.83 -17.76
C GLN A 1071 39.88 -20.18 -16.99
N LEU A 1072 39.24 -20.91 -16.07
CA LEU A 1072 38.16 -20.36 -15.25
C LEU A 1072 38.65 -19.25 -14.30
N LYS A 1073 39.84 -19.40 -13.72
CA LYS A 1073 40.49 -18.34 -12.92
C LYS A 1073 40.76 -17.10 -13.75
N ALA A 1074 41.21 -17.25 -15.01
CA ALA A 1074 41.43 -16.13 -15.92
C ALA A 1074 40.14 -15.38 -16.26
N GLN A 1075 38.98 -16.04 -16.20
CA GLN A 1075 37.66 -15.41 -16.34
C GLN A 1075 37.12 -14.81 -15.03
N GLY A 1076 37.90 -14.85 -13.94
CA GLY A 1076 37.54 -14.27 -12.65
C GLY A 1076 36.76 -15.19 -11.71
N MET A 1077 36.70 -16.50 -12.00
CA MET A 1077 36.09 -17.47 -11.08
C MET A 1077 36.98 -17.67 -9.85
N ALA A 1078 36.44 -17.41 -8.65
CA ALA A 1078 37.15 -17.58 -7.39
C ALA A 1078 37.31 -19.07 -7.05
N ILE A 1079 38.46 -19.64 -7.42
CA ILE A 1079 38.82 -21.04 -7.19
C ILE A 1079 39.97 -21.11 -6.18
N MET A 1080 39.69 -21.69 -5.02
CA MET A 1080 40.62 -21.89 -3.91
C MET A 1080 41.44 -23.16 -4.11
N ARG A 1081 42.68 -23.16 -3.61
CA ARG A 1081 43.55 -24.35 -3.55
C ARG A 1081 43.20 -25.22 -2.34
N GLU A 1082 43.59 -26.48 -2.41
CA GLU A 1082 43.42 -27.43 -1.31
C GLU A 1082 44.17 -26.93 -0.06
N GLY A 1083 43.47 -26.78 1.07
CA GLY A 1083 44.00 -26.23 2.34
C GLY A 1083 43.75 -24.74 2.59
N GLU A 1084 43.23 -23.98 1.62
CA GLU A 1084 42.90 -22.56 1.81
C GLU A 1084 41.55 -22.36 2.53
N HIS A 1085 41.51 -21.50 3.55
CA HIS A 1085 40.28 -21.10 4.25
C HIS A 1085 39.65 -19.88 3.57
N GLY A 1086 38.37 -19.98 3.18
CA GLY A 1086 37.65 -18.88 2.53
C GLY A 1086 36.34 -19.33 1.87
N ALA A 1087 35.63 -18.37 1.27
CA ALA A 1087 34.42 -18.60 0.48
C ALA A 1087 34.76 -18.62 -1.02
N GLY A 1088 34.56 -19.76 -1.69
CA GLY A 1088 34.86 -19.93 -3.11
C GLY A 1088 34.70 -21.37 -3.57
N TRP A 1089 34.95 -21.63 -4.85
CA TRP A 1089 34.95 -22.97 -5.43
C TRP A 1089 36.22 -23.73 -5.04
N ARG A 1090 36.11 -25.01 -4.70
CA ARG A 1090 37.25 -25.88 -4.39
C ARG A 1090 37.42 -26.92 -5.48
N GLY A 1091 38.57 -26.90 -6.17
CA GLY A 1091 38.95 -27.96 -7.09
C GLY A 1091 39.54 -29.14 -6.31
N VAL A 1092 39.01 -30.34 -6.50
CA VAL A 1092 39.46 -31.56 -5.80
C VAL A 1092 39.54 -32.72 -6.80
N SER A 1093 40.57 -33.55 -6.68
CA SER A 1093 40.68 -34.85 -7.35
C SER A 1093 40.59 -35.94 -6.29
N VAL A 1094 39.53 -36.74 -6.29
CA VAL A 1094 39.35 -37.85 -5.32
C VAL A 1094 39.14 -39.14 -6.09
N ASN A 1095 40.00 -40.14 -5.86
CA ASN A 1095 39.92 -41.45 -6.53
C ASN A 1095 39.87 -41.34 -8.08
N GLY A 1096 40.57 -40.36 -8.67
CA GLY A 1096 40.57 -40.10 -10.11
C GLY A 1096 39.34 -39.32 -10.64
N GLU A 1097 38.37 -38.96 -9.79
CA GLU A 1097 37.27 -38.06 -10.15
C GLU A 1097 37.66 -36.60 -9.86
N CYS A 1098 37.89 -35.82 -10.91
CA CYS A 1098 38.11 -34.37 -10.82
C CYS A 1098 36.77 -33.64 -10.67
N ARG A 1099 36.67 -32.70 -9.72
CA ARG A 1099 35.45 -31.88 -9.53
C ARG A 1099 35.70 -30.52 -8.88
N LEU A 1100 34.86 -29.56 -9.21
CA LEU A 1100 34.74 -28.27 -8.52
C LEU A 1100 33.56 -28.33 -7.55
N THR A 1101 33.76 -27.96 -6.28
CA THR A 1101 32.71 -28.03 -5.26
C THR A 1101 32.49 -26.70 -4.56
N MET A 1102 31.24 -26.43 -4.18
CA MET A 1102 30.91 -25.27 -3.36
C MET A 1102 29.68 -25.57 -2.49
N THR A 1103 29.73 -25.13 -1.22
CA THR A 1103 28.60 -25.24 -0.30
C THR A 1103 27.48 -24.30 -0.72
N LEU A 1104 26.25 -24.80 -0.73
CA LEU A 1104 25.04 -24.05 -1.00
C LEU A 1104 24.45 -23.47 0.29
N ASP A 1105 23.52 -22.53 0.13
CA ASP A 1105 22.78 -21.93 1.24
C ASP A 1105 21.91 -22.96 1.97
N SER A 1106 21.59 -22.71 3.24
CA SER A 1106 20.74 -23.57 4.08
C SER A 1106 19.35 -23.87 3.48
N ARG A 1107 18.84 -23.01 2.59
CA ARG A 1107 17.61 -23.27 1.82
C ARG A 1107 17.67 -24.56 1.01
N PHE A 1108 18.87 -24.98 0.60
CA PHE A 1108 19.09 -26.24 -0.11
C PHE A 1108 19.26 -27.45 0.82
N GLY A 1109 19.42 -27.24 2.13
CA GLY A 1109 19.70 -28.28 3.13
C GLY A 1109 18.47 -28.74 3.92
N LEU A 1110 18.65 -29.23 5.15
CA LEU A 1110 17.56 -29.73 6.01
C LEU A 1110 16.53 -28.65 6.35
N MET A 1111 15.25 -29.00 6.48
CA MET A 1111 14.24 -28.12 7.10
C MET A 1111 14.65 -27.83 8.54
N PRO A 1112 14.71 -26.56 8.99
CA PRO A 1112 14.88 -26.26 10.40
C PRO A 1112 13.69 -26.86 11.16
N SER A 1113 13.97 -27.61 12.22
CA SER A 1113 12.94 -28.10 13.14
C SER A 1113 12.25 -26.91 13.81
N ASP A 1114 10.92 -26.93 13.90
CA ASP A 1114 10.10 -25.92 14.58
C ASP A 1114 10.46 -25.73 16.07
N ASP A 1115 11.29 -26.60 16.64
CA ASP A 1115 11.80 -26.53 18.02
C ASP A 1115 12.93 -25.49 18.24
N GLY A 1116 13.28 -24.68 17.24
CA GLY A 1116 14.42 -23.76 17.26
C GLY A 1116 14.24 -22.40 17.94
N HIS A 1117 13.22 -22.18 18.79
CA HIS A 1117 13.08 -20.93 19.56
C HIS A 1117 13.72 -20.94 20.95
N ALA A 1118 14.51 -21.98 21.27
CA ALA A 1118 15.28 -22.04 22.51
C ALA A 1118 16.68 -22.60 22.25
N MET A 1119 17.61 -21.77 21.75
CA MET A 1119 19.06 -21.83 22.01
C MET A 1119 19.82 -20.87 21.06
N ASN A 1120 19.96 -19.61 21.46
CA ASN A 1120 21.20 -18.83 21.25
C ASN A 1120 21.13 -17.48 21.97
N THR A 1121 21.16 -17.53 23.30
CA THR A 1121 21.69 -16.46 24.15
C THR A 1121 22.81 -17.04 24.99
N GLN A 1122 23.94 -17.37 24.35
CA GLN A 1122 25.24 -17.55 25.00
C GLN A 1122 26.34 -17.81 23.96
N LYS A 1123 27.01 -16.74 23.53
CA LYS A 1123 28.48 -16.65 23.48
C LYS A 1123 28.88 -15.21 23.11
N SER A 1124 29.67 -14.66 24.04
CA SER A 1124 30.45 -13.41 24.09
C SER A 1124 30.61 -12.59 22.82
#